data_AF-A0A2E2I992-F1
#
_entry.id   AF-A0A2E2I992-F1
#
_cell.length_a   1.000
_cell.length_b   1.000
_cell.length_c   1.000
_cell.angle_alpha   90.00
_cell.angle_beta   90.00
_cell.angle_gamma   90.00
#
_symmetry.space_group_name_H-M   'P 1'
#
loop_
_entity.id
_entity.type
_entity.pdbx_description
1 polymer ?
#
loop_
_entity_poly.entity_id
_entity_poly.type
_entity_poly.pdbx_seq_one_letter_code
_entity_poly.pdbx_strand_id
1 'polypeptide(L)'
;MKIEDLKQSRLVKYLSSYLAFVFIVLQVVDIISEPFSFSENLIVYLVYVFAFIFVCIVIIAIRSDKKISPIEPINDTKQNNQSNKIISISLSIIVLLLILNVYQFANTKDDDFSQNELKRKLDQLIEKSDFIEAFNLYKKFPDSFFIKDRLNDFSKKIKLTSSSSNVVASYQFDLNNLSKDNWNYLCNLPCETVVPIGNIKYKFENEDESSIERLLNIRDSISISINRKDISAQRMVFIKNNKLKLRTAGLDHLDPQEVDDYYIDKFEVTNKEFHEFLNKGGYDDISLWQFDQLVNKDYKRLFVDKTGFPGPSEWELGSYPSEQENYPVSGISWFEAMAYCRSIGKSLPNIYQWDYSASLQNSSDIVPRSNMSSSSKVEVGSKNIISSFGLYDVAGNVAEWVYNSSDNNTRVIMGGSWDDPGYVFNTLFSKEPFNRDKSNGCRCVKSSDSNKSLEEKVTNPSFNIINAKPVSDNVHAAYLSMFKYSKFDLESTLISDTLIESKKYTISKVAYNTSYGERMFSYIYKPEKIDSPSRTIILFPGAGAIIRESSQALFEQIPSNFEFLMKVNSVFVFPIYKSTYERRDGLINSIPFYDLSYRDRVIKWSKDLQTTIDYLEKQDFVDMRRLHYYGYSWGSRIAGIMLSTVPKFKSAILIVGGLRSQKRHPEADPVNYLPRVKIPILMLNGKYDPIFPYDTSAEPMFKLFGTGVNNKKIITFESGHFVPGHEIIKYSVDWFNSIDPD
;
A
#
# COMPACT_ATOMS: atom_id res chain seq x y z
N MET A 1 71.74 -9.67 -30.61
CA MET A 1 71.84 -10.49 -29.39
C MET A 1 71.37 -11.89 -29.76
N LYS A 2 72.22 -12.92 -29.70
CA LYS A 2 71.83 -14.29 -30.12
C LYS A 2 70.84 -14.85 -29.10
N ILE A 3 69.79 -15.56 -29.56
CA ILE A 3 68.78 -16.19 -28.68
C ILE A 3 69.42 -17.15 -27.67
N GLU A 4 70.58 -17.71 -28.02
CA GLU A 4 71.38 -18.57 -27.13
C GLU A 4 71.93 -17.82 -25.91
N ASP A 5 72.22 -16.53 -26.01
CA ASP A 5 72.72 -15.70 -24.89
C ASP A 5 71.59 -15.37 -23.90
N LEU A 6 70.35 -15.20 -24.39
CA LEU A 6 69.16 -14.97 -23.56
C LEU A 6 68.80 -16.20 -22.70
N LYS A 7 69.13 -17.42 -23.15
CA LYS A 7 68.83 -18.67 -22.42
C LYS A 7 69.75 -18.92 -21.22
N GLN A 8 70.96 -18.37 -21.24
CA GLN A 8 71.89 -18.47 -20.11
C GLN A 8 71.73 -17.33 -19.11
N SER A 9 71.00 -16.26 -19.47
CA SER A 9 70.72 -15.14 -18.57
C SER A 9 69.88 -15.61 -17.37
N ARG A 10 70.44 -15.44 -16.17
CA ARG A 10 69.74 -15.72 -14.91
C ARG A 10 68.46 -14.88 -14.79
N LEU A 11 68.46 -13.68 -15.36
CA LEU A 11 67.31 -12.78 -15.38
C LEU A 11 66.11 -13.40 -16.12
N VAL A 12 66.33 -14.03 -17.27
CA VAL A 12 65.25 -14.69 -18.04
C VAL A 12 64.69 -15.90 -17.29
N LYS A 13 65.54 -16.69 -16.61
CA LYS A 13 65.10 -17.82 -15.79
C LYS A 13 64.27 -17.39 -14.59
N TYR A 14 64.71 -16.37 -13.85
CA TYR A 14 63.97 -15.86 -12.70
C TYR A 14 62.62 -15.25 -13.09
N LEU A 15 62.57 -14.50 -14.20
CA LEU A 15 61.32 -13.91 -14.69
C LEU A 15 60.33 -14.98 -15.18
N SER A 16 60.83 -16.00 -15.87
CA SER A 16 59.99 -17.10 -16.37
C SER A 16 59.40 -17.93 -15.23
N SER A 17 60.19 -18.25 -14.20
CA SER A 17 59.71 -18.97 -13.01
C SER A 17 58.72 -18.14 -12.19
N TYR A 18 58.95 -16.83 -12.07
CA TYR A 18 58.04 -15.93 -11.37
C TYR A 18 56.68 -15.82 -12.08
N LEU A 19 56.68 -15.64 -13.41
CA LEU A 19 55.44 -15.57 -14.18
C LEU A 19 54.65 -16.87 -14.13
N ALA A 20 55.33 -18.03 -14.18
CA ALA A 20 54.68 -19.32 -14.00
C ALA A 20 54.06 -19.47 -12.60
N PHE A 21 54.76 -19.03 -11.55
CA PHE A 21 54.24 -19.04 -10.18
C PHE A 21 53.00 -18.14 -10.02
N VAL A 22 53.06 -16.90 -10.50
CA VAL A 22 51.93 -15.96 -10.44
C VAL A 22 50.71 -16.53 -11.17
N PHE A 23 50.91 -17.13 -12.34
CA PHE A 23 49.85 -17.75 -13.12
C PHE A 23 49.16 -18.89 -12.37
N ILE A 24 49.94 -19.80 -11.76
CA ILE A 24 49.40 -20.91 -10.97
C ILE A 24 48.62 -20.40 -9.76
N VAL A 25 49.16 -19.41 -9.03
CA VAL A 25 48.49 -18.87 -7.84
C VAL A 25 47.18 -18.18 -8.21
N LEU A 26 47.14 -17.41 -9.29
CA LEU A 26 45.91 -16.76 -9.74
C LEU A 26 44.85 -17.78 -10.18
N GLN A 27 45.23 -18.84 -10.88
CA GLN A 27 44.29 -19.92 -11.23
C GLN A 27 43.73 -20.65 -10.01
N VAL A 28 44.56 -20.91 -9.00
CA VAL A 28 44.10 -21.55 -7.76
C VAL A 28 43.15 -20.64 -7.01
N VAL A 29 43.46 -19.34 -6.90
CA VAL A 29 42.61 -18.35 -6.22
C VAL A 29 41.26 -18.20 -6.92
N ASP A 30 41.25 -18.21 -8.26
CA ASP A 30 40.02 -18.13 -9.06
C ASP A 30 39.08 -19.32 -8.75
N ILE A 31 39.62 -20.55 -8.80
CA ILE A 31 38.87 -21.79 -8.50
C ILE A 31 38.29 -21.80 -7.09
N ILE A 32 39.02 -21.28 -6.10
CA ILE A 32 38.57 -21.27 -4.70
C ILE A 32 37.74 -20.02 -4.34
N SER A 33 37.61 -19.04 -5.24
CA SER A 33 36.91 -17.79 -4.92
C SER A 33 35.38 -17.97 -4.83
N GLU A 34 34.80 -18.78 -5.71
CA GLU A 34 33.36 -19.07 -5.74
C GLU A 34 32.86 -19.80 -4.47
N PRO A 35 33.50 -20.88 -4.00
CA PRO A 35 33.01 -21.61 -2.81
C PRO A 35 33.13 -20.83 -1.50
N PHE A 36 34.05 -19.86 -1.42
CA PHE A 36 34.40 -19.16 -0.16
C PHE A 36 34.00 -17.68 -0.12
N SER A 37 33.31 -17.16 -1.14
CA SER A 37 32.72 -15.81 -1.15
C SER A 37 33.73 -14.67 -0.89
N PHE A 38 34.93 -14.75 -1.48
CA PHE A 38 35.91 -13.65 -1.37
C PHE A 38 35.43 -12.38 -2.09
N SER A 39 35.90 -11.21 -1.64
CA SER A 39 35.54 -9.91 -2.24
C SER A 39 35.93 -9.84 -3.72
N GLU A 40 35.07 -9.29 -4.59
CA GLU A 40 35.31 -9.16 -6.05
C GLU A 40 36.64 -8.49 -6.41
N ASN A 41 37.17 -7.64 -5.52
CA ASN A 41 38.44 -6.93 -5.73
C ASN A 41 39.70 -7.73 -5.31
N LEU A 42 39.57 -8.93 -4.75
CA LEU A 42 40.71 -9.71 -4.21
C LEU A 42 41.72 -10.07 -5.30
N ILE A 43 41.25 -10.51 -6.46
CA ILE A 43 42.09 -10.86 -7.61
C ILE A 43 42.82 -9.60 -8.10
N VAL A 44 42.12 -8.46 -8.15
CA VAL A 44 42.69 -7.17 -8.54
C VAL A 44 43.82 -6.74 -7.59
N TYR A 45 43.63 -6.87 -6.28
CA TYR A 45 44.69 -6.56 -5.30
C TYR A 45 45.88 -7.51 -5.41
N LEU A 46 45.65 -8.81 -5.60
CA LEU A 46 46.72 -9.78 -5.82
C LEU A 46 47.54 -9.47 -7.06
N VAL A 47 46.89 -9.07 -8.16
CA VAL A 47 47.57 -8.64 -9.39
C VAL A 47 48.45 -7.41 -9.13
N TYR A 48 47.98 -6.41 -8.37
CA TYR A 48 48.81 -5.26 -8.02
C TYR A 48 50.03 -5.64 -7.16
N VAL A 49 49.85 -6.54 -6.18
CA VAL A 49 50.95 -7.04 -5.35
C VAL A 49 51.97 -7.79 -6.19
N PHE A 50 51.54 -8.66 -7.09
CA PHE A 50 52.44 -9.38 -7.99
C PHE A 50 53.13 -8.46 -9.00
N ALA A 51 52.47 -7.41 -9.48
CA ALA A 51 53.11 -6.41 -10.34
C ALA A 51 54.22 -5.65 -9.58
N PHE A 52 53.98 -5.29 -8.31
CA PHE A 52 54.98 -4.63 -7.48
C PHE A 52 56.20 -5.54 -7.22
N ILE A 53 55.97 -6.80 -6.84
CA ILE A 53 57.04 -7.78 -6.59
C ILE A 53 57.85 -8.05 -7.88
N PHE A 54 57.18 -8.07 -9.04
CA PHE A 54 57.86 -8.23 -10.33
C PHE A 54 58.88 -7.11 -10.58
N VAL A 55 58.52 -5.86 -10.31
CA VAL A 55 59.42 -4.71 -10.44
C VAL A 55 60.61 -4.85 -9.49
N CYS A 56 60.40 -5.29 -8.25
CA CYS A 56 61.47 -5.55 -7.30
C CYS A 56 62.44 -6.65 -7.79
N ILE A 57 61.92 -7.74 -8.35
CA ILE A 57 62.73 -8.85 -8.90
C ILE A 57 63.56 -8.38 -10.09
N VAL A 58 62.99 -7.59 -11.00
CA VAL A 58 63.72 -7.01 -12.14
C VAL A 58 64.88 -6.13 -11.65
N ILE A 59 64.64 -5.26 -10.66
CA ILE A 59 65.67 -4.37 -10.09
C ILE A 59 66.80 -5.19 -9.44
N ILE A 60 66.47 -6.25 -8.69
CA ILE A 60 67.45 -7.13 -8.06
C ILE A 60 68.25 -7.91 -9.10
N ALA A 61 67.59 -8.45 -10.13
CA ALA A 61 68.22 -9.21 -11.20
C ALA A 61 69.22 -8.34 -11.99
N ILE A 62 68.84 -7.09 -12.33
CA ILE A 62 69.72 -6.12 -13.00
C ILE A 62 70.93 -5.76 -12.12
N ARG A 63 70.76 -5.68 -10.80
CA ARG A 63 71.89 -5.45 -9.86
C ARG A 63 72.81 -6.67 -9.74
N SER A 64 72.28 -7.89 -9.86
CA SER A 64 73.07 -9.12 -9.78
C SER A 64 73.94 -9.39 -11.01
N ASP A 65 73.54 -8.90 -12.20
CA ASP A 65 74.28 -9.06 -13.45
C ASP A 65 75.49 -8.11 -13.60
N LYS A 66 75.70 -7.17 -12.66
CA LYS A 66 76.84 -6.24 -12.67
C LYS A 66 78.13 -6.76 -12.01
N LYS A 67 78.16 -8.01 -11.56
CA LYS A 67 79.39 -8.65 -11.03
C LYS A 67 79.62 -9.97 -11.77
N ILE A 68 80.55 -9.99 -12.73
CA ILE A 68 81.57 -11.04 -12.97
C ILE A 68 82.33 -10.73 -14.29
N SER A 69 83.66 -10.76 -14.21
CA SER A 69 84.66 -10.52 -15.28
C SER A 69 84.90 -11.77 -16.16
N PRO A 70 85.56 -11.65 -17.33
CA PRO A 70 85.50 -12.64 -18.42
C PRO A 70 86.58 -13.72 -18.32
N ILE A 71 86.26 -14.95 -18.75
CA ILE A 71 87.22 -16.04 -19.00
C ILE A 71 86.90 -16.70 -20.37
N GLU A 72 87.98 -17.03 -21.07
CA GLU A 72 88.18 -17.44 -22.47
C GLU A 72 87.43 -18.69 -23.01
N PRO A 73 87.42 -18.90 -24.35
CA PRO A 73 86.54 -19.85 -25.04
C PRO A 73 87.20 -21.21 -25.32
N ILE A 74 86.41 -22.29 -25.26
CA ILE A 74 86.76 -23.59 -25.84
C ILE A 74 85.54 -24.19 -26.55
N ASN A 75 85.76 -24.60 -27.80
CA ASN A 75 84.85 -25.37 -28.66
C ASN A 75 84.55 -26.76 -28.06
N ASP A 76 83.31 -27.27 -28.17
CA ASP A 76 82.91 -28.11 -29.31
C ASP A 76 81.57 -28.85 -29.09
N THR A 77 80.89 -29.09 -30.22
CA THR A 77 79.92 -30.16 -30.53
C THR A 77 78.54 -30.26 -29.87
N LYS A 78 77.53 -29.96 -30.72
CA LYS A 78 76.30 -30.71 -31.03
C LYS A 78 75.52 -31.38 -29.89
N GLN A 79 74.41 -30.74 -29.48
CA GLN A 79 73.09 -31.38 -29.34
C GLN A 79 72.01 -30.33 -29.01
N ASN A 80 71.07 -30.08 -29.93
CA ASN A 80 69.63 -29.88 -29.64
C ASN A 80 68.93 -29.15 -30.79
N ASN A 81 68.15 -29.90 -31.58
CA ASN A 81 67.22 -29.32 -32.55
C ASN A 81 65.74 -29.66 -32.27
N GLN A 82 65.42 -30.20 -31.09
CA GLN A 82 64.03 -30.48 -30.67
C GLN A 82 63.49 -29.51 -29.61
N SER A 83 64.33 -28.95 -28.71
CA SER A 83 63.83 -28.06 -27.64
C SER A 83 63.44 -26.65 -28.10
N ASN A 84 64.00 -26.17 -29.23
CA ASN A 84 63.67 -24.85 -29.78
C ASN A 84 62.26 -24.76 -30.38
N LYS A 85 61.72 -25.86 -30.92
CA LYS A 85 60.35 -25.88 -31.44
C LYS A 85 59.31 -25.90 -30.32
N ILE A 86 59.58 -26.63 -29.24
CA ILE A 86 58.65 -26.75 -28.10
C ILE A 86 58.47 -25.40 -27.41
N ILE A 87 59.55 -24.65 -27.15
CA ILE A 87 59.47 -23.33 -26.48
C ILE A 87 58.75 -22.29 -27.35
N SER A 88 58.98 -22.29 -28.67
CA SER A 88 58.29 -21.40 -29.61
C SER A 88 56.78 -21.70 -29.66
N ILE A 89 56.41 -22.98 -29.68
CA ILE A 89 55.01 -23.42 -29.64
C ILE A 89 54.36 -23.03 -28.30
N SER A 90 55.06 -23.19 -27.17
CA SER A 90 54.56 -22.76 -25.85
C SER A 90 54.31 -21.26 -25.78
N LEU A 91 55.21 -20.42 -26.32
CA LEU A 91 55.03 -18.97 -26.39
C LEU A 91 53.86 -18.57 -27.29
N SER A 92 53.68 -19.23 -28.43
CA SER A 92 52.53 -19.00 -29.31
C SER A 92 51.21 -19.42 -28.65
N ILE A 93 51.19 -20.51 -27.89
CA ILE A 93 50.00 -20.95 -27.13
C ILE A 93 49.69 -19.93 -26.02
N ILE A 94 50.68 -19.40 -25.32
CA ILE A 94 50.47 -18.39 -24.26
C ILE A 94 49.93 -17.09 -24.86
N VAL A 95 50.44 -16.64 -26.01
CA VAL A 95 49.93 -15.45 -26.71
C VAL A 95 48.51 -15.69 -27.22
N LEU A 96 48.20 -16.87 -27.75
CA LEU A 96 46.86 -17.24 -28.19
C LEU A 96 45.88 -17.27 -27.01
N LEU A 97 46.29 -17.83 -25.87
CA LEU A 97 45.48 -17.85 -24.64
C LEU A 97 45.28 -16.44 -24.08
N LEU A 98 46.27 -15.55 -24.18
CA LEU A 98 46.14 -14.12 -23.84
C LEU A 98 45.16 -13.40 -24.76
N ILE A 99 45.22 -13.65 -26.07
CA ILE A 99 44.27 -13.08 -27.05
C ILE A 99 42.86 -13.61 -26.78
N LEU A 100 42.70 -14.90 -26.49
CA LEU A 100 41.41 -15.50 -26.11
C LEU A 100 40.89 -14.95 -24.79
N ASN A 101 41.76 -14.71 -23.80
CA ASN A 101 41.39 -14.06 -22.54
C ASN A 101 40.96 -12.60 -22.75
N VAL A 102 41.69 -11.84 -23.59
CA VAL A 102 41.33 -10.46 -23.93
C VAL A 102 40.03 -10.42 -24.73
N TYR A 103 39.82 -11.37 -25.65
CA TYR A 103 38.56 -11.51 -26.40
C TYR A 103 37.39 -11.86 -25.49
N GLN A 104 37.58 -12.80 -24.56
CA GLN A 104 36.57 -13.17 -23.57
C GLN A 104 36.28 -11.99 -22.62
N PHE A 105 37.31 -11.27 -22.16
CA PHE A 105 37.18 -10.09 -21.30
C PHE A 105 36.50 -8.90 -22.02
N ALA A 106 36.80 -8.70 -23.30
CA ALA A 106 36.14 -7.69 -24.12
C ALA A 106 34.67 -8.06 -24.38
N ASN A 107 34.37 -9.34 -24.62
CA ASN A 107 32.98 -9.82 -24.80
C ASN A 107 32.19 -9.97 -23.50
N THR A 108 32.82 -10.00 -22.33
CA THR A 108 32.11 -9.97 -21.03
C THR A 108 31.76 -8.56 -20.57
N LYS A 109 32.26 -7.51 -21.25
CA LYS A 109 32.03 -6.11 -20.84
C LYS A 109 30.77 -5.48 -21.41
N ASP A 110 30.13 -6.10 -22.40
CA ASP A 110 28.86 -5.65 -22.94
C ASP A 110 27.73 -6.63 -22.51
N ASP A 111 26.84 -6.13 -21.65
CA ASP A 111 25.46 -6.59 -21.43
C ASP A 111 25.17 -7.98 -20.82
N ASP A 112 25.81 -8.37 -19.70
CA ASP A 112 25.26 -9.47 -18.87
C ASP A 112 25.09 -9.06 -17.41
N PHE A 113 23.98 -8.38 -17.12
CA PHE A 113 23.38 -8.42 -15.78
C PHE A 113 23.07 -9.90 -15.51
N SER A 114 23.89 -10.60 -14.71
CA SER A 114 23.81 -12.06 -14.62
C SER A 114 22.36 -12.49 -14.41
N GLN A 115 21.88 -13.48 -15.18
CA GLN A 115 20.47 -13.92 -15.11
C GLN A 115 20.04 -14.27 -13.67
N ASN A 116 20.99 -14.74 -12.85
CA ASN A 116 20.81 -14.99 -11.42
C ASN A 116 20.57 -13.71 -10.61
N GLU A 117 21.31 -12.63 -10.90
CA GLU A 117 21.09 -11.34 -10.26
C GLU A 117 19.76 -10.72 -10.69
N LEU A 118 19.38 -10.84 -11.98
CA LEU A 118 18.08 -10.37 -12.48
C LEU A 118 16.93 -11.09 -11.77
N LYS A 119 17.05 -12.42 -11.65
CA LYS A 119 16.11 -13.26 -10.92
C LYS A 119 15.99 -12.84 -9.46
N ARG A 120 17.12 -12.73 -8.75
CA ARG A 120 17.16 -12.31 -7.34
C ARG A 120 16.52 -10.94 -7.15
N LYS A 121 16.82 -9.98 -8.04
CA LYS A 121 16.25 -8.63 -7.98
C LYS A 121 14.74 -8.67 -8.21
N LEU A 122 14.26 -9.42 -9.21
CA LEU A 122 12.82 -9.57 -9.44
C LEU A 122 12.11 -10.20 -8.23
N ASP A 123 12.66 -11.28 -7.68
CA ASP A 123 12.09 -11.94 -6.50
C ASP A 123 12.00 -10.98 -5.30
N GLN A 124 13.04 -10.18 -5.05
CA GLN A 124 13.02 -9.15 -4.01
C GLN A 124 11.95 -8.08 -4.25
N LEU A 125 11.75 -7.65 -5.50
CA LEU A 125 10.75 -6.63 -5.83
C LEU A 125 9.33 -7.18 -5.66
N ILE A 126 9.06 -8.40 -6.13
CA ILE A 126 7.76 -9.07 -5.96
C ILE A 126 7.47 -9.28 -4.47
N GLU A 127 8.46 -9.74 -3.70
CA GLU A 127 8.32 -9.95 -2.25
C GLU A 127 7.99 -8.63 -1.52
N LYS A 128 8.67 -7.54 -1.89
CA LYS A 128 8.39 -6.20 -1.36
C LYS A 128 7.09 -5.59 -1.88
N SER A 129 6.42 -6.26 -2.82
CA SER A 129 5.26 -5.72 -3.55
C SER A 129 5.56 -4.44 -4.33
N ASP A 130 6.82 -4.26 -4.74
CA ASP A 130 7.27 -3.16 -5.59
C ASP A 130 7.05 -3.55 -7.06
N PHE A 131 5.77 -3.60 -7.43
CA PHE A 131 5.33 -4.05 -8.75
C PHE A 131 5.68 -3.06 -9.85
N ILE A 132 5.83 -1.78 -9.53
CA ILE A 132 6.25 -0.75 -10.49
C ILE A 132 7.68 -1.03 -10.94
N GLU A 133 8.60 -1.23 -10.01
CA GLU A 133 10.00 -1.47 -10.35
C GLU A 133 10.21 -2.86 -10.96
N ALA A 134 9.43 -3.88 -10.54
CA ALA A 134 9.39 -5.17 -11.22
C ALA A 134 8.95 -5.03 -12.69
N PHE A 135 7.98 -4.17 -12.96
CA PHE A 135 7.53 -3.87 -14.32
C PHE A 135 8.55 -3.05 -15.13
N ASN A 136 9.32 -2.16 -14.48
CA ASN A 136 10.44 -1.48 -15.12
C ASN A 136 11.54 -2.47 -15.54
N LEU A 137 11.83 -3.48 -14.71
CA LEU A 137 12.73 -4.57 -15.11
C LEU A 137 12.21 -5.33 -16.33
N TYR A 138 10.91 -5.65 -16.38
CA TYR A 138 10.29 -6.27 -17.54
C TYR A 138 10.46 -5.43 -18.81
N LYS A 139 10.26 -4.11 -18.73
CA LYS A 139 10.49 -3.22 -19.88
C LYS A 139 11.95 -3.15 -20.32
N LYS A 140 12.88 -3.19 -19.36
CA LYS A 140 14.32 -3.13 -19.65
C LYS A 140 14.84 -4.43 -20.26
N PHE A 141 14.29 -5.57 -19.83
CA PHE A 141 14.70 -6.90 -20.28
C PHE A 141 13.49 -7.68 -20.84
N PRO A 142 12.87 -7.21 -21.92
CA PRO A 142 11.61 -7.74 -22.42
C PRO A 142 11.74 -9.16 -22.99
N ASP A 143 12.96 -9.66 -23.22
CA ASP A 143 13.22 -11.01 -23.73
C ASP A 143 13.56 -12.04 -22.66
N SER A 144 13.69 -11.63 -21.39
CA SER A 144 13.96 -12.56 -20.29
C SER A 144 12.80 -13.53 -20.08
N PHE A 145 13.07 -14.83 -20.27
CA PHE A 145 12.08 -15.89 -20.04
C PHE A 145 11.55 -15.90 -18.61
N PHE A 146 12.44 -15.76 -17.61
CA PHE A 146 12.05 -15.78 -16.20
C PHE A 146 11.11 -14.62 -15.82
N ILE A 147 11.34 -13.42 -16.35
CA ILE A 147 10.45 -12.28 -16.10
C ILE A 147 9.08 -12.52 -16.78
N LYS A 148 9.05 -13.05 -18.01
CA LYS A 148 7.80 -13.37 -18.73
C LYS A 148 6.97 -14.43 -18.00
N ASP A 149 7.61 -15.48 -17.50
CA ASP A 149 6.95 -16.57 -16.78
C ASP A 149 6.24 -16.08 -15.49
N ARG A 150 6.84 -15.07 -14.84
CA ARG A 150 6.34 -14.45 -13.61
C ARG A 150 5.54 -13.17 -13.85
N LEU A 151 5.20 -12.83 -15.09
CA LEU A 151 4.61 -11.53 -15.44
C LEU A 151 3.28 -11.26 -14.72
N ASN A 152 2.49 -12.29 -14.47
CA ASN A 152 1.21 -12.18 -13.74
C ASN A 152 1.36 -11.88 -12.24
N ASP A 153 2.57 -12.01 -11.67
CA ASP A 153 2.81 -11.76 -10.25
C ASP A 153 2.88 -10.26 -9.92
N PHE A 154 3.25 -9.44 -10.90
CA PHE A 154 3.45 -7.99 -10.74
C PHE A 154 2.76 -7.14 -11.80
N SER A 155 2.09 -7.75 -12.77
CA SER A 155 1.37 -7.05 -13.82
C SER A 155 0.02 -7.69 -14.12
N LYS A 156 -0.80 -6.99 -14.88
CA LYS A 156 -2.13 -7.41 -15.29
C LYS A 156 -2.39 -6.98 -16.72
N LYS A 157 -3.12 -7.82 -17.45
CA LYS A 157 -3.63 -7.50 -18.77
C LYS A 157 -4.94 -6.73 -18.62
N ILE A 158 -5.05 -5.59 -19.30
CA ILE A 158 -6.24 -4.74 -19.28
C ILE A 158 -6.72 -4.43 -20.69
N LYS A 159 -8.03 -4.18 -20.81
CA LYS A 159 -8.67 -3.72 -22.04
C LYS A 159 -9.14 -2.27 -21.89
N LEU A 160 -8.66 -1.41 -22.78
CA LEU A 160 -9.03 0.00 -22.82
C LEU A 160 -9.89 0.26 -24.05
N THR A 161 -11.03 0.91 -23.85
CA THR A 161 -11.93 1.32 -24.95
C THR A 161 -12.34 2.77 -24.78
N SER A 162 -12.86 3.38 -25.84
CA SER A 162 -13.35 4.76 -25.80
C SER A 162 -14.63 4.90 -26.62
N SER A 163 -15.56 5.73 -26.16
CA SER A 163 -16.70 6.18 -26.98
C SER A 163 -16.31 7.29 -27.95
N SER A 164 -15.22 8.01 -27.67
CA SER A 164 -14.67 9.07 -28.52
C SER A 164 -13.69 8.46 -29.53
N SER A 165 -13.69 8.98 -30.77
CA SER A 165 -12.76 8.56 -31.83
C SER A 165 -11.34 9.06 -31.57
N ASN A 166 -10.35 8.31 -32.07
CA ASN A 166 -8.93 8.68 -32.10
C ASN A 166 -8.36 9.08 -30.72
N VAL A 167 -8.66 8.29 -29.69
CA VAL A 167 -8.13 8.52 -28.34
C VAL A 167 -6.80 7.81 -28.15
N VAL A 168 -5.79 8.57 -27.76
CA VAL A 168 -4.48 8.10 -27.33
C VAL A 168 -4.48 7.95 -25.82
N ALA A 169 -4.05 6.79 -25.33
CA ALA A 169 -3.80 6.57 -23.91
C ALA A 169 -2.30 6.67 -23.61
N SER A 170 -1.98 7.40 -22.55
CA SER A 170 -0.64 7.54 -21.99
C SER A 170 -0.67 7.37 -20.47
N TYR A 171 0.47 7.14 -19.84
CA TYR A 171 0.54 6.90 -18.40
C TYR A 171 1.83 7.40 -17.72
N GLN A 172 1.74 7.49 -16.40
CA GLN A 172 2.85 7.57 -15.45
C GLN A 172 2.58 6.59 -14.30
N PHE A 173 3.54 5.72 -14.02
CA PHE A 173 3.44 4.72 -12.94
C PHE A 173 4.22 5.14 -11.68
N ASP A 174 5.28 5.94 -11.81
CA ASP A 174 6.00 6.48 -10.66
C ASP A 174 5.23 7.68 -10.09
N LEU A 175 4.37 7.40 -9.12
CA LEU A 175 3.57 8.42 -8.46
C LEU A 175 4.44 9.37 -7.60
N ASN A 176 5.65 8.99 -7.21
CA ASN A 176 6.52 9.85 -6.39
C ASN A 176 7.19 10.94 -7.24
N ASN A 177 7.37 10.72 -8.53
CA ASN A 177 8.03 11.63 -9.47
C ASN A 177 7.10 12.01 -10.64
N LEU A 178 5.88 12.46 -10.32
CA LEU A 178 4.92 12.89 -11.33
C LEU A 178 5.35 14.17 -12.04
N SER A 179 5.31 14.14 -13.37
CA SER A 179 5.59 15.29 -14.24
C SER A 179 4.32 15.76 -14.96
N LYS A 180 4.23 17.05 -15.27
CA LYS A 180 3.12 17.58 -16.09
C LYS A 180 3.26 17.17 -17.56
N ASP A 181 4.49 17.14 -18.08
CA ASP A 181 4.74 17.03 -19.52
C ASP A 181 5.30 15.66 -19.94
N ASN A 182 5.87 14.89 -19.00
CA ASN A 182 6.51 13.62 -19.32
C ASN A 182 5.54 12.45 -19.22
N TRP A 183 4.87 12.12 -20.33
CA TRP A 183 3.92 11.01 -20.44
C TRP A 183 4.48 9.87 -21.28
N ASN A 184 4.32 8.63 -20.80
CA ASN A 184 4.68 7.44 -21.59
C ASN A 184 3.48 7.03 -22.44
N TYR A 185 3.69 6.88 -23.75
CA TYR A 185 2.68 6.32 -24.65
C TYR A 185 2.29 4.90 -24.20
N LEU A 186 0.99 4.61 -24.19
CA LEU A 186 0.45 3.27 -23.92
C LEU A 186 -0.02 2.60 -25.20
N CYS A 187 -1.04 3.17 -25.84
CA CYS A 187 -1.69 2.64 -27.02
C CYS A 187 -2.75 3.62 -27.56
N ASN A 188 -3.16 3.42 -28.81
CA ASN A 188 -4.38 4.02 -29.37
C ASN A 188 -5.59 3.15 -29.01
N LEU A 189 -6.71 3.77 -28.64
CA LEU A 189 -7.91 3.04 -28.22
C LEU A 189 -8.82 2.66 -29.41
N PRO A 190 -9.46 1.47 -29.37
CA PRO A 190 -9.38 0.46 -28.32
C PRO A 190 -8.09 -0.38 -28.38
N CYS A 191 -7.60 -0.82 -27.21
CA CYS A 191 -6.41 -1.67 -27.13
C CYS A 191 -6.49 -2.66 -25.97
N GLU A 192 -5.70 -3.74 -26.07
CA GLU A 192 -5.34 -4.59 -24.94
C GLU A 192 -3.86 -4.42 -24.64
N THR A 193 -3.51 -4.24 -23.37
CA THR A 193 -2.13 -3.98 -22.96
C THR A 193 -1.86 -4.54 -21.58
N VAL A 194 -0.59 -4.60 -21.19
CA VAL A 194 -0.15 -5.05 -19.87
C VAL A 194 0.36 -3.85 -19.08
N VAL A 195 -0.07 -3.74 -17.84
CA VAL A 195 0.32 -2.66 -16.92
C VAL A 195 0.70 -3.25 -15.56
N PRO A 196 1.52 -2.57 -14.74
CA PRO A 196 1.82 -3.05 -13.39
C PRO A 196 0.57 -3.11 -12.52
N ILE A 197 0.61 -3.97 -11.50
CA ILE A 197 -0.41 -4.00 -10.45
C ILE A 197 -0.24 -2.75 -9.57
N GLY A 198 -1.29 -1.93 -9.47
CA GLY A 198 -1.27 -0.71 -8.67
C GLY A 198 -2.20 0.37 -9.23
N ASN A 199 -2.23 1.50 -8.52
CA ASN A 199 -2.80 2.74 -9.04
C ASN A 199 -1.81 3.38 -10.01
N ILE A 200 -2.34 3.84 -11.13
CA ILE A 200 -1.58 4.38 -12.26
C ILE A 200 -2.23 5.70 -12.65
N LYS A 201 -1.42 6.71 -12.92
CA LYS A 201 -1.91 7.96 -13.50
C LYS A 201 -1.99 7.78 -15.01
N TYR A 202 -3.19 7.89 -15.58
CA TYR A 202 -3.45 7.82 -17.01
C TYR A 202 -3.80 9.21 -17.55
N LYS A 203 -3.38 9.49 -18.79
CA LYS A 203 -3.87 10.59 -19.63
C LYS A 203 -4.56 9.97 -20.84
N PHE A 204 -5.77 10.42 -21.13
CA PHE A 204 -6.49 10.07 -22.36
C PHE A 204 -6.71 11.34 -23.15
N GLU A 205 -6.25 11.37 -24.39
CA GLU A 205 -6.20 12.57 -25.23
C GLU A 205 -6.75 12.27 -26.62
N ASN A 206 -7.55 13.17 -27.17
CA ASN A 206 -8.04 13.08 -28.55
C ASN A 206 -7.24 14.01 -29.49
N GLU A 207 -7.53 13.94 -30.79
CA GLU A 207 -6.89 14.79 -31.82
C GLU A 207 -7.15 16.30 -31.64
N ASP A 208 -8.23 16.68 -30.94
CA ASP A 208 -8.60 18.07 -30.64
C ASP A 208 -7.86 18.60 -29.37
N GLU A 209 -6.75 17.98 -28.95
CA GLU A 209 -5.96 18.26 -27.71
C GLU A 209 -6.76 18.20 -26.40
N SER A 210 -7.97 17.65 -26.44
CA SER A 210 -8.80 17.51 -25.25
C SER A 210 -8.35 16.30 -24.48
N SER A 211 -7.92 16.52 -23.24
CA SER A 211 -7.41 15.46 -22.40
C SER A 211 -8.08 15.38 -21.04
N ILE A 212 -8.15 14.14 -20.53
CA ILE A 212 -8.55 13.86 -19.16
C ILE A 212 -7.45 13.05 -18.47
N GLU A 213 -7.19 13.40 -17.21
CA GLU A 213 -6.26 12.66 -16.36
C GLU A 213 -7.03 11.89 -15.28
N ARG A 214 -6.58 10.67 -14.96
CA ARG A 214 -7.25 9.79 -13.99
C ARG A 214 -6.21 8.98 -13.21
N LEU A 215 -6.36 8.89 -11.88
CA LEU A 215 -5.62 7.93 -11.06
C LEU A 215 -6.46 6.65 -10.85
N LEU A 216 -6.07 5.55 -11.49
CA LEU A 216 -6.89 4.33 -11.57
C LEU A 216 -6.10 3.04 -11.33
N ASN A 217 -6.77 2.07 -10.71
CA ASN A 217 -6.37 0.66 -10.68
C ASN A 217 -7.37 -0.16 -11.51
N ILE A 218 -7.14 -0.24 -12.82
CA ILE A 218 -8.04 -0.92 -13.77
C ILE A 218 -7.93 -2.44 -13.55
N ARG A 219 -9.03 -3.14 -13.24
CA ARG A 219 -8.99 -4.60 -13.02
C ARG A 219 -8.93 -5.37 -14.33
N ASP A 220 -9.99 -5.29 -15.12
CA ASP A 220 -10.11 -6.05 -16.38
C ASP A 220 -10.23 -5.11 -17.58
N SER A 221 -11.14 -4.14 -17.49
CA SER A 221 -11.37 -3.18 -18.57
C SER A 221 -11.92 -1.85 -18.09
N ILE A 222 -11.77 -0.82 -18.91
CA ILE A 222 -12.45 0.47 -18.75
C ILE A 222 -12.86 1.02 -20.12
N SER A 223 -13.97 1.77 -20.14
CA SER A 223 -14.38 2.58 -21.28
C SER A 223 -14.33 4.05 -20.91
N ILE A 224 -13.63 4.83 -21.73
CA ILE A 224 -13.43 6.26 -21.52
C ILE A 224 -14.35 7.07 -22.42
N SER A 225 -14.89 8.16 -21.90
CA SER A 225 -15.62 9.15 -22.68
C SER A 225 -14.99 10.52 -22.44
N ILE A 226 -14.53 11.16 -23.51
CA ILE A 226 -14.04 12.54 -23.49
C ILE A 226 -15.18 13.40 -24.02
N ASN A 227 -15.90 14.11 -23.15
CA ASN A 227 -17.06 14.90 -23.51
C ASN A 227 -16.64 16.32 -23.89
N ARG A 228 -17.14 16.85 -25.02
CA ARG A 228 -16.81 18.22 -25.46
C ARG A 228 -17.28 19.32 -24.50
N LYS A 229 -18.31 19.06 -23.68
CA LYS A 229 -18.74 19.98 -22.62
C LYS A 229 -17.72 20.10 -21.46
N ASP A 230 -16.78 19.16 -21.34
CA ASP A 230 -15.71 19.20 -20.33
C ASP A 230 -14.60 20.18 -20.74
N ILE A 231 -14.50 20.50 -22.04
CA ILE A 231 -13.48 21.36 -22.63
C ILE A 231 -13.82 22.85 -22.45
N SER A 232 -15.11 23.22 -22.50
CA SER A 232 -15.53 24.63 -22.31
C SER A 232 -15.50 25.07 -20.84
N ALA A 233 -15.35 24.14 -19.90
CA ALA A 233 -15.11 24.39 -18.49
C ALA A 233 -13.66 24.02 -18.12
N GLN A 234 -12.65 24.60 -18.79
CA GLN A 234 -11.22 24.22 -18.72
C GLN A 234 -10.66 23.91 -17.31
N ARG A 235 -11.25 24.48 -16.24
CA ARG A 235 -10.90 24.27 -14.82
C ARG A 235 -11.82 23.33 -14.03
N MET A 236 -12.75 22.58 -14.65
CA MET A 236 -13.67 21.65 -13.99
C MET A 236 -13.55 20.23 -14.54
N VAL A 237 -13.93 19.24 -13.73
CA VAL A 237 -14.11 17.85 -14.17
C VAL A 237 -15.59 17.52 -14.17
N PHE A 238 -16.02 16.79 -15.19
CA PHE A 238 -17.36 16.24 -15.27
C PHE A 238 -17.43 14.89 -14.59
N ILE A 239 -18.48 14.71 -13.80
CA ILE A 239 -18.81 13.45 -13.16
C ILE A 239 -20.23 13.10 -13.55
N LYS A 240 -20.36 11.92 -14.17
CA LYS A 240 -21.64 11.38 -14.62
C LYS A 240 -22.47 10.92 -13.43
N ASN A 241 -23.78 11.05 -13.59
CA ASN A 241 -24.82 10.65 -12.66
C ASN A 241 -24.60 9.22 -12.18
N ASN A 242 -24.85 9.02 -10.89
CA ASN A 242 -24.60 7.75 -10.26
C ASN A 242 -25.37 7.64 -8.96
N LYS A 243 -25.61 6.39 -8.54
CA LYS A 243 -26.08 6.09 -7.20
C LYS A 243 -24.88 5.98 -6.27
N LEU A 244 -24.62 7.05 -5.53
CA LEU A 244 -23.40 7.22 -4.74
C LEU A 244 -23.59 6.79 -3.29
N LYS A 245 -22.68 5.92 -2.82
CA LYS A 245 -22.54 5.53 -1.42
C LYS A 245 -21.34 6.27 -0.82
N LEU A 246 -21.54 6.96 0.31
CA LEU A 246 -20.47 7.62 1.04
C LEU A 246 -19.42 6.63 1.54
N ARG A 247 -18.15 7.02 1.45
CA ARG A 247 -16.99 6.26 1.94
C ARG A 247 -16.33 6.90 3.16
N THR A 248 -16.64 8.17 3.42
CA THR A 248 -16.18 8.91 4.60
C THR A 248 -16.46 8.11 5.86
N ALA A 249 -15.42 7.93 6.68
CA ALA A 249 -15.51 7.16 7.91
C ALA A 249 -16.61 7.73 8.81
N GLY A 250 -17.54 6.88 9.25
CA GLY A 250 -18.67 7.30 10.08
C GLY A 250 -19.95 7.58 9.30
N LEU A 251 -19.89 7.92 8.02
CA LEU A 251 -21.07 8.14 7.16
C LEU A 251 -21.37 6.97 6.22
N ASP A 252 -20.44 6.02 6.10
CA ASP A 252 -20.52 4.83 5.23
C ASP A 252 -21.68 3.87 5.53
N HIS A 253 -22.46 4.13 6.59
CA HIS A 253 -23.68 3.44 6.91
C HIS A 253 -24.92 4.00 6.20
N LEU A 254 -24.93 5.29 5.84
CA LEU A 254 -26.07 5.97 5.21
C LEU A 254 -26.38 5.40 3.83
N ASP A 255 -27.65 5.30 3.47
CA ASP A 255 -28.05 4.71 2.20
C ASP A 255 -27.48 5.47 0.98
N PRO A 256 -27.19 4.75 -0.11
CA PRO A 256 -26.76 5.40 -1.35
C PRO A 256 -27.83 6.37 -1.87
N GLN A 257 -27.40 7.53 -2.37
CA GLN A 257 -28.29 8.54 -2.95
C GLN A 257 -28.07 8.66 -4.46
N GLU A 258 -29.14 8.95 -5.18
CA GLU A 258 -29.04 9.34 -6.60
C GLU A 258 -28.48 10.76 -6.67
N VAL A 259 -27.41 10.92 -7.47
CA VAL A 259 -26.76 12.20 -7.74
C VAL A 259 -26.74 12.40 -9.25
N ASP A 260 -27.25 13.54 -9.71
CA ASP A 260 -27.27 13.92 -11.12
C ASP A 260 -25.85 14.19 -11.65
N ASP A 261 -25.73 14.39 -12.96
CA ASP A 261 -24.51 14.86 -13.59
C ASP A 261 -24.05 16.20 -12.94
N TYR A 262 -22.76 16.33 -12.68
CA TYR A 262 -22.20 17.58 -12.16
C TYR A 262 -20.79 17.86 -12.67
N TYR A 263 -20.43 19.13 -12.62
CA TYR A 263 -19.06 19.59 -12.82
C TYR A 263 -18.50 20.02 -11.46
N ILE A 264 -17.29 19.61 -11.12
CA ILE A 264 -16.60 20.08 -9.91
C ILE A 264 -15.24 20.66 -10.28
N ASP A 265 -14.82 21.73 -9.60
CA ASP A 265 -13.54 22.39 -9.89
C ASP A 265 -12.35 21.42 -9.71
N LYS A 266 -11.43 21.45 -10.69
CA LYS A 266 -10.17 20.68 -10.70
C LYS A 266 -9.27 21.08 -9.53
N PHE A 267 -9.27 22.36 -9.18
CA PHE A 267 -8.43 22.97 -8.16
C PHE A 267 -9.28 23.64 -7.09
N GLU A 268 -8.69 23.88 -5.93
CA GLU A 268 -9.21 24.82 -4.94
C GLU A 268 -9.30 26.24 -5.53
N VAL A 269 -10.19 27.06 -4.97
CA VAL A 269 -10.31 28.47 -5.35
C VAL A 269 -9.03 29.22 -5.00
N THR A 270 -8.44 29.90 -5.96
CA THR A 270 -7.20 30.67 -5.79
C THR A 270 -7.43 32.04 -5.18
N ASN A 271 -6.39 32.62 -4.56
CA ASN A 271 -6.41 34.00 -4.10
C ASN A 271 -6.76 34.98 -5.23
N LYS A 272 -6.23 34.77 -6.44
CA LYS A 272 -6.54 35.59 -7.61
C LYS A 272 -8.03 35.58 -7.95
N GLU A 273 -8.62 34.39 -8.04
CA GLU A 273 -10.05 34.23 -8.36
C GLU A 273 -10.93 34.89 -7.29
N PHE A 274 -10.58 34.73 -6.00
CA PHE A 274 -11.32 35.38 -4.92
C PHE A 274 -11.14 36.91 -4.90
N HIS A 275 -9.95 37.41 -5.25
CA HIS A 275 -9.70 38.85 -5.35
C HIS A 275 -10.49 39.49 -6.50
N GLU A 276 -10.63 38.78 -7.63
CA GLU A 276 -11.51 39.20 -8.73
C GLU A 276 -12.99 39.27 -8.29
N PHE A 277 -13.43 38.36 -7.42
CA PHE A 277 -14.75 38.42 -6.79
C PHE A 277 -14.93 39.67 -5.93
N LEU A 278 -13.93 40.03 -5.10
CA LEU A 278 -13.98 41.28 -4.33
C LEU A 278 -14.04 42.51 -5.24
N ASN A 279 -13.18 42.58 -6.25
CA ASN A 279 -13.09 43.71 -7.19
C ASN A 279 -14.37 43.92 -8.02
N LYS A 280 -15.16 42.87 -8.23
CA LYS A 280 -16.47 42.95 -8.89
C LYS A 280 -17.60 43.34 -7.93
N GLY A 281 -17.30 43.75 -6.70
CA GLY A 281 -18.30 44.13 -5.70
C GLY A 281 -18.98 42.93 -5.05
N GLY A 282 -18.31 41.77 -4.97
CA GLY A 282 -18.89 40.55 -4.43
C GLY A 282 -19.40 40.67 -2.98
N TYR A 283 -18.78 41.53 -2.18
CA TYR A 283 -19.25 41.87 -0.84
C TYR A 283 -20.39 42.90 -0.85
N ASP A 284 -20.51 43.69 -1.92
CA ASP A 284 -21.54 44.72 -2.08
C ASP A 284 -22.85 44.18 -2.66
N ASP A 285 -22.81 43.06 -3.37
CA ASP A 285 -23.99 42.38 -3.90
C ASP A 285 -24.75 41.60 -2.82
N ILE A 286 -25.76 42.24 -2.23
CA ILE A 286 -26.62 41.70 -1.17
C ILE A 286 -27.28 40.36 -1.57
N SER A 287 -27.51 40.11 -2.86
CA SER A 287 -28.15 38.87 -3.32
C SER A 287 -27.34 37.62 -2.99
N LEU A 288 -26.01 37.76 -2.87
CA LEU A 288 -25.09 36.65 -2.56
C LEU A 288 -25.11 36.26 -1.06
N TRP A 289 -25.53 37.17 -0.19
CA TRP A 289 -25.40 37.08 1.27
C TRP A 289 -26.71 36.78 2.01
N GLN A 290 -27.74 36.32 1.29
CA GLN A 290 -29.04 35.97 1.86
C GLN A 290 -28.95 34.66 2.66
N PHE A 291 -28.51 34.77 3.92
CA PHE A 291 -28.42 33.69 4.89
C PHE A 291 -29.11 34.09 6.18
N ASP A 292 -29.94 33.20 6.74
CA ASP A 292 -30.69 33.44 7.98
C ASP A 292 -29.78 33.86 9.14
N GLN A 293 -28.57 33.27 9.21
CA GLN A 293 -27.59 33.54 10.26
C GLN A 293 -26.95 34.95 10.16
N LEU A 294 -27.08 35.62 9.01
CA LEU A 294 -26.57 36.96 8.76
C LEU A 294 -27.66 38.03 8.81
N VAL A 295 -28.93 37.65 9.02
CA VAL A 295 -30.02 38.61 9.17
C VAL A 295 -29.70 39.58 10.32
N ASN A 296 -29.83 40.88 10.05
CA ASN A 296 -29.49 41.99 10.95
C ASN A 296 -28.00 42.09 11.35
N LYS A 297 -27.09 41.42 10.63
CA LYS A 297 -25.64 41.55 10.83
C LYS A 297 -24.99 42.32 9.67
N ASP A 298 -24.07 43.22 9.99
CA ASP A 298 -23.20 43.85 8.99
C ASP A 298 -22.03 42.90 8.68
N TYR A 299 -22.24 42.00 7.73
CA TYR A 299 -21.24 40.99 7.36
C TYR A 299 -19.95 41.62 6.80
N LYS A 300 -20.00 42.84 6.24
CA LYS A 300 -18.80 43.54 5.74
C LYS A 300 -17.86 43.95 6.88
N ARG A 301 -18.40 44.16 8.09
CA ARG A 301 -17.62 44.40 9.31
C ARG A 301 -17.22 43.13 10.05
N LEU A 302 -17.90 42.01 9.79
CA LEU A 302 -17.56 40.71 10.37
C LEU A 302 -16.47 40.00 9.57
N PHE A 303 -16.50 40.14 8.25
CA PHE A 303 -15.60 39.44 7.34
C PHE A 303 -14.53 40.41 6.82
N VAL A 304 -13.63 40.78 7.72
CA VAL A 304 -12.50 41.66 7.44
C VAL A 304 -11.16 40.93 7.53
N ASP A 305 -10.18 41.47 6.85
CA ASP A 305 -8.79 41.03 6.86
C ASP A 305 -8.05 41.52 8.11
N LYS A 306 -6.74 41.26 8.21
CA LYS A 306 -5.92 41.64 9.39
C LYS A 306 -5.87 43.14 9.66
N THR A 307 -6.15 43.95 8.63
CA THR A 307 -6.09 45.41 8.65
C THR A 307 -7.47 46.08 8.72
N GLY A 308 -8.54 45.29 8.75
CA GLY A 308 -9.91 45.77 8.85
C GLY A 308 -10.60 46.05 7.50
N PHE A 309 -9.99 45.70 6.37
CA PHE A 309 -10.63 45.81 5.05
C PHE A 309 -11.49 44.58 4.79
N PRO A 310 -12.62 44.68 4.06
CA PRO A 310 -13.40 43.50 3.68
C PRO A 310 -12.58 42.51 2.86
N GLY A 311 -12.58 41.23 3.28
CA GLY A 311 -11.79 40.18 2.61
C GLY A 311 -11.35 39.08 3.57
N PRO A 312 -10.72 38.00 3.06
CA PRO A 312 -10.26 36.84 3.83
C PRO A 312 -9.40 37.21 5.05
N SER A 313 -9.49 36.43 6.13
CA SER A 313 -8.85 36.78 7.41
C SER A 313 -7.32 36.80 7.38
N GLU A 314 -6.71 36.14 6.39
CA GLU A 314 -5.26 36.08 6.24
C GLU A 314 -4.66 37.20 5.39
N TRP A 315 -5.52 38.00 4.75
CA TRP A 315 -5.12 39.09 3.85
C TRP A 315 -4.78 40.38 4.61
N GLU A 316 -4.21 41.33 3.87
CA GLU A 316 -3.86 42.66 4.39
C GLU A 316 -4.19 43.73 3.34
N LEU A 317 -4.72 44.86 3.80
CA LEU A 317 -5.10 46.03 2.99
C LEU A 317 -5.99 45.68 1.78
N GLY A 318 -6.89 44.70 1.96
CA GLY A 318 -7.81 44.23 0.94
C GLY A 318 -7.18 43.32 -0.12
N SER A 319 -5.95 42.84 0.08
CA SER A 319 -5.23 42.03 -0.91
C SER A 319 -4.54 40.80 -0.31
N TYR A 320 -4.33 39.80 -1.15
CA TYR A 320 -3.62 38.58 -0.77
C TYR A 320 -2.11 38.83 -0.63
N PRO A 321 -1.39 37.98 0.12
CA PRO A 321 0.07 38.09 0.22
C PRO A 321 0.76 38.08 -1.15
N SER A 322 1.81 38.88 -1.31
CA SER A 322 2.57 38.97 -2.56
C SER A 322 3.03 37.58 -3.06
N GLU A 323 2.99 37.37 -4.38
CA GLU A 323 3.40 36.12 -5.04
C GLU A 323 2.57 34.88 -4.66
N GLN A 324 1.37 35.07 -4.10
CA GLN A 324 0.45 33.98 -3.74
C GLN A 324 -0.83 33.97 -4.58
N GLU A 325 -0.82 34.54 -5.79
CA GLU A 325 -2.00 34.60 -6.64
C GLU A 325 -2.59 33.22 -6.98
N ASN A 326 -1.73 32.20 -7.15
CA ASN A 326 -2.11 30.82 -7.51
C ASN A 326 -2.21 29.88 -6.29
N TYR A 327 -2.03 30.41 -5.08
CA TYR A 327 -2.26 29.65 -3.84
C TYR A 327 -3.76 29.63 -3.56
N PRO A 328 -4.26 28.61 -2.86
CA PRO A 328 -5.67 28.60 -2.50
C PRO A 328 -5.97 29.75 -1.54
N VAL A 329 -7.14 30.36 -1.75
CA VAL A 329 -7.71 31.29 -0.78
C VAL A 329 -7.95 30.54 0.53
N SER A 330 -7.62 31.18 1.63
CA SER A 330 -7.84 30.61 2.96
C SER A 330 -8.24 31.69 3.96
N GLY A 331 -8.70 31.28 5.14
CA GLY A 331 -9.23 32.24 6.12
C GLY A 331 -10.61 32.76 5.74
N ILE A 332 -11.41 31.93 5.08
CA ILE A 332 -12.79 32.27 4.69
C ILE A 332 -13.81 31.45 5.48
N SER A 333 -14.93 32.08 5.79
CA SER A 333 -16.10 31.46 6.40
C SER A 333 -16.88 30.63 5.38
N TRP A 334 -17.80 29.79 5.87
CA TRP A 334 -18.71 29.06 4.99
C TRP A 334 -19.57 30.02 4.14
N PHE A 335 -19.95 31.17 4.71
CA PHE A 335 -20.74 32.19 4.02
C PHE A 335 -19.96 32.84 2.88
N GLU A 336 -18.70 33.23 3.12
CA GLU A 336 -17.80 33.77 2.09
C GLU A 336 -17.58 32.78 0.95
N ALA A 337 -17.32 31.51 1.29
CA ALA A 337 -17.14 30.43 0.32
C ALA A 337 -18.40 30.23 -0.56
N MET A 338 -19.58 30.22 0.06
CA MET A 338 -20.85 30.08 -0.65
C MET A 338 -21.19 31.31 -1.50
N ALA A 339 -20.94 32.53 -1.00
CA ALA A 339 -21.14 33.77 -1.74
C ALA A 339 -20.24 33.83 -2.99
N TYR A 340 -18.97 33.43 -2.86
CA TYR A 340 -18.05 33.30 -3.98
C TYR A 340 -18.60 32.31 -5.02
N CYS A 341 -18.95 31.08 -4.63
CA CYS A 341 -19.46 30.09 -5.59
C CYS A 341 -20.74 30.59 -6.30
N ARG A 342 -21.67 31.23 -5.57
CA ARG A 342 -22.88 31.83 -6.15
C ARG A 342 -22.57 32.91 -7.19
N SER A 343 -21.58 33.77 -6.92
CA SER A 343 -21.20 34.87 -7.82
C SER A 343 -20.78 34.41 -9.22
N ILE A 344 -20.31 33.16 -9.33
CA ILE A 344 -19.90 32.53 -10.59
C ILE A 344 -20.90 31.47 -11.09
N GLY A 345 -22.14 31.50 -10.57
CA GLY A 345 -23.21 30.58 -10.96
C GLY A 345 -22.96 29.12 -10.55
N LYS A 346 -22.23 28.91 -9.45
CA LYS A 346 -21.90 27.61 -8.86
C LYS A 346 -22.43 27.51 -7.42
N SER A 347 -22.18 26.39 -6.76
CA SER A 347 -22.42 26.14 -5.34
C SER A 347 -21.20 25.49 -4.69
N LEU A 348 -21.21 25.33 -3.36
CA LEU A 348 -20.30 24.39 -2.70
C LEU A 348 -20.71 22.95 -3.04
N PRO A 349 -19.77 21.99 -3.12
CA PRO A 349 -20.12 20.58 -3.28
C PRO A 349 -20.95 20.11 -2.09
N ASN A 350 -21.92 19.23 -2.33
CA ASN A 350 -22.50 18.44 -1.25
C ASN A 350 -21.57 17.26 -0.87
N ILE A 351 -21.84 16.60 0.26
CA ILE A 351 -20.98 15.55 0.79
C ILE A 351 -20.83 14.35 -0.15
N TYR A 352 -21.85 13.99 -0.92
CA TYR A 352 -21.79 12.89 -1.88
C TYR A 352 -20.91 13.23 -3.09
N GLN A 353 -21.04 14.46 -3.60
CA GLN A 353 -20.21 14.97 -4.68
C GLN A 353 -18.75 15.07 -4.25
N TRP A 354 -18.49 15.60 -3.05
CA TRP A 354 -17.14 15.72 -2.50
C TRP A 354 -16.50 14.34 -2.27
N ASP A 355 -17.14 13.46 -1.50
CA ASP A 355 -16.62 12.13 -1.12
C ASP A 355 -16.27 11.27 -2.35
N TYR A 356 -17.17 11.25 -3.33
CA TYR A 356 -16.97 10.47 -4.54
C TYR A 356 -15.83 11.03 -5.40
N SER A 357 -15.82 12.35 -5.62
CA SER A 357 -14.79 13.01 -6.44
C SER A 357 -13.40 12.98 -5.78
N ALA A 358 -13.33 13.00 -4.45
CA ALA A 358 -12.09 12.90 -3.66
C ALA A 358 -11.43 11.52 -3.74
N SER A 359 -12.19 10.45 -4.02
CA SER A 359 -11.65 9.10 -4.20
C SER A 359 -10.93 8.53 -2.97
N LEU A 360 -11.55 8.60 -1.79
CA LEU A 360 -10.98 8.19 -0.49
C LEU A 360 -10.36 6.78 -0.45
N GLN A 361 -10.81 5.86 -1.30
CA GLN A 361 -10.21 4.53 -1.46
C GLN A 361 -8.74 4.55 -1.89
N ASN A 362 -8.27 5.63 -2.52
CA ASN A 362 -6.91 5.82 -2.99
C ASN A 362 -6.08 6.67 -2.01
N SER A 363 -6.51 6.78 -0.75
CA SER A 363 -5.80 7.57 0.26
C SER A 363 -4.32 7.22 0.40
N SER A 364 -3.96 5.93 0.28
CA SER A 364 -2.57 5.48 0.31
C SER A 364 -1.71 6.06 -0.81
N ASP A 365 -2.34 6.45 -1.91
CA ASP A 365 -1.63 7.04 -3.04
C ASP A 365 -1.70 8.57 -3.06
N ILE A 366 -2.82 9.12 -2.60
CA ILE A 366 -3.07 10.56 -2.59
C ILE A 366 -2.34 11.24 -1.43
N VAL A 367 -2.57 10.79 -0.20
CA VAL A 367 -2.14 11.50 1.02
C VAL A 367 -0.62 11.66 1.15
N PRO A 368 0.22 10.62 0.92
CA PRO A 368 1.68 10.77 1.03
C PRO A 368 2.30 11.76 0.04
N ARG A 369 1.56 12.11 -1.02
CA ARG A 369 2.03 12.93 -2.15
C ARG A 369 1.30 14.26 -2.24
N SER A 370 0.38 14.52 -1.31
CA SER A 370 -0.37 15.76 -1.27
C SER A 370 0.32 16.79 -0.37
N ASN A 371 -0.29 17.96 -0.23
CA ASN A 371 0.23 19.00 0.67
C ASN A 371 -0.40 18.87 2.06
N MET A 372 -0.10 17.78 2.78
CA MET A 372 -0.50 17.57 4.18
C MET A 372 0.74 17.51 5.08
N SER A 373 0.58 17.77 6.39
CA SER A 373 1.66 17.74 7.37
C SER A 373 2.92 18.52 6.93
N SER A 374 2.69 19.66 6.28
CA SER A 374 3.68 20.54 5.66
C SER A 374 3.83 21.83 6.45
N SER A 375 4.75 22.72 6.07
CA SER A 375 4.98 24.00 6.77
C SER A 375 4.14 25.17 6.22
N SER A 376 3.58 25.02 5.02
CA SER A 376 2.81 26.07 4.36
C SER A 376 1.91 25.52 3.25
N LYS A 377 0.98 26.37 2.79
CA LYS A 377 0.27 26.19 1.51
C LYS A 377 1.27 26.17 0.35
N VAL A 378 0.81 25.65 -0.80
CA VAL A 378 1.52 25.69 -2.08
C VAL A 378 0.57 26.14 -3.18
N GLU A 379 1.12 26.50 -4.35
CA GLU A 379 0.30 26.73 -5.54
C GLU A 379 -0.55 25.51 -5.88
N VAL A 380 -1.80 25.75 -6.27
CA VAL A 380 -2.72 24.69 -6.66
C VAL A 380 -2.15 23.88 -7.83
N GLY A 381 -2.23 22.56 -7.75
CA GLY A 381 -1.74 21.63 -8.75
C GLY A 381 -0.24 21.39 -8.76
N SER A 382 0.54 22.02 -7.88
CA SER A 382 2.01 21.89 -7.86
C SER A 382 2.48 20.47 -7.48
N LYS A 383 1.69 19.73 -6.68
CA LYS A 383 2.02 18.35 -6.27
C LYS A 383 1.79 17.31 -7.37
N ASN A 384 1.11 17.65 -8.46
CA ASN A 384 0.81 16.79 -9.62
C ASN A 384 0.03 15.49 -9.34
N ILE A 385 -0.28 15.16 -8.08
CA ILE A 385 -1.15 14.06 -7.68
C ILE A 385 -2.62 14.44 -7.87
N ILE A 386 -3.44 13.48 -8.28
CA ILE A 386 -4.87 13.70 -8.58
C ILE A 386 -5.74 12.60 -7.97
N SER A 387 -7.01 12.92 -7.76
CA SER A 387 -8.05 11.92 -7.49
C SER A 387 -8.32 11.02 -8.70
N SER A 388 -9.15 9.99 -8.55
CA SER A 388 -9.56 9.15 -9.69
C SER A 388 -10.30 9.92 -10.78
N PHE A 389 -10.78 11.13 -10.49
CA PHE A 389 -11.52 11.96 -11.45
C PHE A 389 -10.71 13.17 -11.96
N GLY A 390 -9.47 13.35 -11.50
CA GLY A 390 -8.61 14.46 -11.92
C GLY A 390 -8.71 15.71 -11.05
N LEU A 391 -9.13 15.58 -9.78
CA LEU A 391 -9.07 16.69 -8.82
C LEU A 391 -7.67 16.77 -8.23
N TYR A 392 -7.10 17.95 -8.21
CA TYR A 392 -5.86 18.27 -7.51
C TYR A 392 -6.18 18.77 -6.10
N ASP A 393 -5.19 18.59 -5.22
CA ASP A 393 -5.16 19.16 -3.86
C ASP A 393 -6.38 18.80 -3.00
N VAL A 394 -7.10 17.72 -3.31
CA VAL A 394 -8.28 17.30 -2.54
C VAL A 394 -7.93 16.78 -1.14
N ALA A 395 -6.65 16.47 -0.91
CA ALA A 395 -6.09 16.12 0.38
C ALA A 395 -5.05 17.17 0.78
N GLY A 396 -5.33 17.97 1.82
CA GLY A 396 -4.42 19.00 2.27
C GLY A 396 -4.54 20.32 1.50
N ASN A 397 -3.48 21.13 1.55
CA ASN A 397 -3.48 22.53 1.13
C ASN A 397 -4.51 23.37 1.92
N VAL A 398 -5.80 23.38 1.62
CA VAL A 398 -6.84 23.95 2.50
C VAL A 398 -7.96 22.94 2.78
N ALA A 399 -8.50 22.99 3.99
CA ALA A 399 -9.71 22.24 4.31
C ALA A 399 -10.91 22.90 3.62
N GLU A 400 -11.78 22.11 2.99
CA GLU A 400 -12.77 22.61 2.05
C GLU A 400 -14.17 22.61 2.64
N TRP A 401 -14.80 23.79 2.63
CA TRP A 401 -16.20 23.91 3.00
C TRP A 401 -17.11 23.10 2.07
N VAL A 402 -18.00 22.32 2.68
CA VAL A 402 -19.03 21.54 2.00
C VAL A 402 -20.40 22.17 2.31
N TYR A 403 -21.36 22.03 1.40
CA TYR A 403 -22.69 22.61 1.54
C TYR A 403 -23.40 22.17 2.83
N ASN A 404 -23.31 20.89 3.16
CA ASN A 404 -24.09 20.26 4.21
C ASN A 404 -23.86 20.89 5.59
N SER A 405 -24.96 21.04 6.34
CA SER A 405 -24.91 21.32 7.78
C SER A 405 -24.58 20.06 8.57
N SER A 406 -24.09 20.24 9.79
CA SER A 406 -23.86 19.16 10.75
C SER A 406 -24.44 19.52 12.12
N ASP A 407 -24.16 18.71 13.13
CA ASP A 407 -24.66 18.91 14.50
C ASP A 407 -24.24 20.26 15.08
N ASN A 408 -25.01 20.76 16.06
CA ASN A 408 -24.79 22.05 16.71
C ASN A 408 -24.74 23.24 15.74
N ASN A 409 -25.46 23.18 14.62
CA ASN A 409 -25.50 24.22 13.57
C ASN A 409 -24.13 24.50 12.91
N THR A 410 -23.20 23.56 13.01
CA THR A 410 -21.91 23.61 12.30
C THR A 410 -22.08 23.28 10.82
N ARG A 411 -21.04 23.52 10.02
CA ARG A 411 -20.94 23.16 8.60
C ARG A 411 -19.83 22.15 8.38
N VAL A 412 -20.06 21.23 7.45
CA VAL A 412 -19.09 20.19 7.11
C VAL A 412 -17.87 20.80 6.41
N ILE A 413 -16.68 20.33 6.79
CA ILE A 413 -15.42 20.72 6.18
C ILE A 413 -14.55 19.45 5.99
N MET A 414 -13.99 19.27 4.79
CA MET A 414 -13.36 18.01 4.38
C MET A 414 -11.94 18.22 3.82
N GLY A 415 -11.22 17.14 3.52
CA GLY A 415 -9.91 17.16 2.85
C GLY A 415 -8.72 17.36 3.78
N GLY A 416 -8.90 18.16 4.83
CA GLY A 416 -7.82 18.62 5.69
C GLY A 416 -6.92 19.66 5.00
N SER A 417 -6.04 20.29 5.75
CA SER A 417 -5.17 21.35 5.26
C SER A 417 -3.70 20.97 5.26
N TRP A 418 -2.85 21.91 4.84
CA TRP A 418 -1.39 21.77 4.90
C TRP A 418 -0.86 21.49 6.30
N ASP A 419 -1.50 22.00 7.35
CA ASP A 419 -1.07 21.85 8.76
C ASP A 419 -1.61 20.56 9.39
N ASP A 420 -2.56 19.89 8.72
CA ASP A 420 -3.24 18.72 9.27
C ASP A 420 -2.46 17.42 9.04
N PRO A 421 -2.59 16.46 9.96
CA PRO A 421 -2.09 15.10 9.76
C PRO A 421 -2.87 14.38 8.66
N GLY A 422 -2.19 13.51 7.90
CA GLY A 422 -2.76 12.87 6.71
C GLY A 422 -4.05 12.06 6.90
N TYR A 423 -4.34 11.57 8.11
CA TYR A 423 -5.59 10.84 8.38
C TYR A 423 -6.85 11.73 8.31
N VAL A 424 -6.69 13.06 8.41
CA VAL A 424 -7.80 14.03 8.36
C VAL A 424 -8.55 13.94 7.04
N PHE A 425 -7.86 13.57 5.94
CA PHE A 425 -8.46 13.41 4.62
C PHE A 425 -9.68 12.47 4.61
N ASN A 426 -9.68 11.42 5.44
CA ASN A 426 -10.74 10.41 5.50
C ASN A 426 -11.80 10.66 6.57
N THR A 427 -11.64 11.73 7.35
CA THR A 427 -12.42 11.96 8.57
C THR A 427 -13.42 13.07 8.33
N LEU A 428 -14.67 12.86 8.78
CA LEU A 428 -15.68 13.90 8.79
C LEU A 428 -15.36 14.92 9.88
N PHE A 429 -15.21 16.18 9.48
CA PHE A 429 -15.12 17.30 10.40
C PHE A 429 -16.24 18.31 10.16
N SER A 430 -16.55 19.08 11.19
CA SER A 430 -17.43 20.23 11.08
C SER A 430 -16.90 21.38 11.94
N LYS A 431 -17.18 22.61 11.49
CA LYS A 431 -16.79 23.84 12.18
C LYS A 431 -17.97 24.81 12.18
N GLU A 432 -17.98 25.76 13.12
CA GLU A 432 -18.94 26.86 13.11
C GLU A 432 -18.90 27.59 11.75
N PRO A 433 -20.05 27.99 11.16
CA PRO A 433 -20.06 28.58 9.82
C PRO A 433 -19.34 29.93 9.74
N PHE A 434 -19.18 30.63 10.88
CA PHE A 434 -18.40 31.86 11.01
C PHE A 434 -16.90 31.63 11.20
N ASN A 435 -16.44 30.39 11.33
CA ASN A 435 -15.03 30.09 11.55
C ASN A 435 -14.21 30.44 10.30
N ARG A 436 -13.17 31.26 10.50
CA ARG A 436 -12.27 31.75 9.43
C ARG A 436 -10.83 31.34 9.73
N ASP A 437 -10.64 30.09 10.15
CA ASP A 437 -9.29 29.58 10.39
C ASP A 437 -8.44 29.71 9.12
N LYS A 438 -7.13 30.00 9.29
CA LYS A 438 -6.15 30.13 8.22
C LYS A 438 -6.10 28.93 7.26
N SER A 439 -6.64 27.79 7.69
CA SER A 439 -6.72 26.54 6.94
C SER A 439 -8.02 26.33 6.15
N ASN A 440 -9.06 27.15 6.36
CA ASN A 440 -10.36 26.98 5.69
C ASN A 440 -10.39 27.64 4.31
N GLY A 441 -10.75 26.87 3.28
CA GLY A 441 -10.97 27.33 1.91
C GLY A 441 -12.15 26.63 1.26
N CYS A 442 -12.18 26.57 -0.07
CA CYS A 442 -13.24 25.88 -0.80
C CYS A 442 -12.85 25.50 -2.24
N ARG A 443 -13.69 24.63 -2.82
CA ARG A 443 -13.84 24.43 -4.26
C ARG A 443 -15.33 24.50 -4.61
N CYS A 444 -15.67 24.78 -5.86
CA CYS A 444 -17.07 24.89 -6.26
C CYS A 444 -17.53 23.74 -7.18
N VAL A 445 -18.84 23.54 -7.20
CA VAL A 445 -19.56 22.60 -8.06
C VAL A 445 -20.60 23.34 -8.90
N LYS A 446 -20.82 22.89 -10.13
CA LYS A 446 -21.96 23.28 -10.97
C LYS A 446 -22.80 22.04 -11.20
N SER A 447 -24.01 22.05 -10.68
CA SER A 447 -24.97 20.96 -10.78
C SER A 447 -26.37 21.53 -10.97
N SER A 448 -27.22 20.80 -11.70
CA SER A 448 -28.65 21.07 -11.80
C SER A 448 -29.47 20.14 -10.90
N ASP A 449 -28.81 19.44 -9.98
CA ASP A 449 -29.45 18.46 -9.11
C ASP A 449 -30.50 19.14 -8.23
N SER A 450 -31.69 18.56 -8.22
CA SER A 450 -32.84 19.04 -7.45
C SER A 450 -33.15 18.15 -6.25
N ASN A 451 -32.35 17.11 -6.03
CA ASN A 451 -32.50 16.18 -4.94
C ASN A 451 -32.10 16.82 -3.61
N LYS A 452 -33.11 17.32 -2.89
CA LYS A 452 -32.93 17.94 -1.56
C LYS A 452 -32.28 17.02 -0.52
N SER A 453 -32.33 15.69 -0.70
CA SER A 453 -31.68 14.76 0.24
C SER A 453 -30.16 14.92 0.27
N LEU A 454 -29.56 15.41 -0.83
CA LEU A 454 -28.12 15.64 -0.91
C LEU A 454 -27.66 16.82 -0.05
N GLU A 455 -28.59 17.71 0.29
CA GLU A 455 -28.39 18.92 1.08
C GLU A 455 -28.70 18.72 2.57
N GLU A 456 -29.18 17.53 2.94
CA GLU A 456 -29.58 17.23 4.31
C GLU A 456 -28.44 17.36 5.31
N LYS A 457 -28.82 17.57 6.57
CA LYS A 457 -27.90 17.64 7.68
C LYS A 457 -27.17 16.30 7.84
N VAL A 458 -25.85 16.36 7.82
CA VAL A 458 -24.98 15.22 8.07
C VAL A 458 -24.67 15.17 9.56
N THR A 459 -25.29 14.24 10.28
CA THR A 459 -25.02 14.05 11.71
C THR A 459 -23.68 13.36 11.91
N ASN A 460 -22.89 13.86 12.86
CA ASN A 460 -21.70 13.15 13.30
C ASN A 460 -22.11 11.79 13.87
N PRO A 461 -21.28 10.75 13.71
CA PRO A 461 -21.59 9.45 14.27
C PRO A 461 -21.87 9.55 15.77
N SER A 462 -23.03 9.06 16.19
CA SER A 462 -23.58 9.27 17.55
C SER A 462 -22.73 8.72 18.72
N PHE A 463 -21.69 7.94 18.44
CA PHE A 463 -20.86 7.32 19.47
C PHE A 463 -19.41 7.84 19.40
N ASN A 464 -19.02 8.57 20.45
CA ASN A 464 -17.64 9.01 20.61
C ASN A 464 -16.77 7.83 21.10
N ILE A 465 -16.08 7.19 20.15
CA ILE A 465 -15.19 6.06 20.41
C ILE A 465 -14.04 6.44 21.36
N ILE A 466 -13.49 7.65 21.21
CA ILE A 466 -12.32 8.11 21.96
C ILE A 466 -12.62 8.16 23.47
N ASN A 467 -13.84 8.58 23.82
CA ASN A 467 -14.29 8.71 25.21
C ASN A 467 -15.23 7.57 25.64
N ALA A 468 -15.22 6.45 24.92
CA ALA A 468 -16.09 5.32 25.18
C ALA A 468 -15.82 4.74 26.58
N LYS A 469 -16.88 4.66 27.40
CA LYS A 469 -16.82 4.07 28.74
C LYS A 469 -17.41 2.66 28.72
N PRO A 470 -16.61 1.62 28.96
CA PRO A 470 -17.12 0.25 29.09
C PRO A 470 -18.14 0.14 30.23
N VAL A 471 -19.10 -0.77 30.08
CA VAL A 471 -20.03 -1.12 31.17
C VAL A 471 -19.32 -1.75 32.38
N SER A 472 -19.99 -1.68 33.54
CA SER A 472 -19.52 -2.31 34.78
C SER A 472 -19.38 -3.83 34.67
N ASP A 473 -18.62 -4.45 35.56
CA ASP A 473 -18.37 -5.91 35.53
C ASP A 473 -19.66 -6.72 35.68
N ASN A 474 -20.61 -6.28 36.50
CA ASN A 474 -21.90 -6.96 36.67
C ASN A 474 -22.72 -6.95 35.38
N VAL A 475 -22.75 -5.82 34.67
CA VAL A 475 -23.48 -5.70 33.40
C VAL A 475 -22.78 -6.51 32.31
N HIS A 476 -21.45 -6.47 32.26
CA HIS A 476 -20.69 -7.30 31.34
C HIS A 476 -20.91 -8.80 31.57
N ALA A 477 -20.95 -9.25 32.82
CA ALA A 477 -21.23 -10.64 33.16
C ALA A 477 -22.63 -11.09 32.67
N ALA A 478 -23.62 -10.20 32.71
CA ALA A 478 -24.93 -10.44 32.12
C ALA A 478 -24.87 -10.53 30.58
N TYR A 479 -24.02 -9.75 29.91
CA TYR A 479 -23.82 -9.90 28.47
C TYR A 479 -23.17 -11.24 28.13
N LEU A 480 -22.13 -11.65 28.88
CA LEU A 480 -21.46 -12.93 28.68
C LEU A 480 -22.39 -14.13 28.77
N SER A 481 -23.47 -14.08 29.57
CA SER A 481 -24.40 -15.20 29.67
C SER A 481 -25.11 -15.50 28.34
N MET A 482 -25.25 -14.52 27.44
CA MET A 482 -25.87 -14.72 26.12
C MET A 482 -24.99 -15.54 25.15
N PHE A 483 -23.67 -15.51 25.37
CA PHE A 483 -22.68 -16.19 24.52
C PHE A 483 -22.44 -17.65 24.93
N LYS A 484 -22.81 -18.01 26.15
CA LYS A 484 -22.68 -19.38 26.66
C LYS A 484 -23.64 -20.33 25.93
N TYR A 485 -23.21 -21.58 25.77
CA TYR A 485 -24.08 -22.70 25.43
C TYR A 485 -23.67 -23.95 26.21
N SER A 486 -24.60 -24.89 26.35
CA SER A 486 -24.33 -26.18 26.97
C SER A 486 -23.50 -27.02 26.01
N LYS A 487 -22.35 -27.54 26.46
CA LYS A 487 -21.59 -28.51 25.67
C LYS A 487 -22.53 -29.61 25.17
N PHE A 488 -22.42 -29.92 23.89
CA PHE A 488 -23.22 -30.92 23.22
C PHE A 488 -22.29 -31.96 22.59
N ASP A 489 -22.80 -33.15 22.30
CA ASP A 489 -22.00 -34.12 21.59
C ASP A 489 -21.82 -33.67 20.14
N LEU A 490 -20.66 -33.08 19.88
CA LEU A 490 -20.32 -32.55 18.57
C LEU A 490 -19.98 -33.72 17.64
N GLU A 491 -20.94 -34.05 16.78
CA GLU A 491 -20.74 -34.90 15.62
C GLU A 491 -20.13 -34.09 14.46
N SER A 492 -19.01 -34.58 13.93
CA SER A 492 -18.32 -33.98 12.78
C SER A 492 -18.14 -34.99 11.66
N THR A 493 -18.26 -34.52 10.42
CA THR A 493 -18.05 -35.30 9.20
C THR A 493 -16.94 -34.67 8.37
N LEU A 494 -15.92 -35.45 8.00
CA LEU A 494 -14.98 -35.06 6.96
C LEU A 494 -15.70 -35.13 5.60
N ILE A 495 -15.84 -33.99 4.92
CA ILE A 495 -16.54 -33.89 3.63
C ILE A 495 -15.60 -34.20 2.48
N SER A 496 -14.41 -33.59 2.52
CA SER A 496 -13.40 -33.76 1.50
C SER A 496 -12.02 -33.45 2.09
N ASP A 497 -11.01 -34.11 1.54
CA ASP A 497 -9.60 -33.92 1.88
C ASP A 497 -8.77 -33.97 0.59
N THR A 498 -7.78 -33.09 0.45
CA THR A 498 -6.96 -33.02 -0.76
C THR A 498 -5.54 -32.61 -0.41
N LEU A 499 -4.57 -33.40 -0.87
CA LEU A 499 -3.15 -33.08 -0.80
C LEU A 499 -2.77 -32.20 -2.00
N ILE A 500 -2.20 -31.03 -1.72
CA ILE A 500 -1.62 -30.16 -2.74
C ILE A 500 -0.13 -30.50 -2.84
N GLU A 501 0.20 -31.53 -3.61
CA GLU A 501 1.57 -32.07 -3.72
C GLU A 501 2.62 -31.01 -4.07
N SER A 502 2.28 -30.08 -4.97
CA SER A 502 3.18 -29.01 -5.40
C SER A 502 3.57 -28.05 -4.28
N LYS A 503 2.74 -27.91 -3.24
CA LYS A 503 2.93 -26.97 -2.13
C LYS A 503 3.08 -27.65 -0.76
N LYS A 504 3.04 -28.99 -0.70
CA LYS A 504 3.26 -29.83 0.50
C LYS A 504 2.35 -29.49 1.69
N TYR A 505 1.07 -29.27 1.43
CA TYR A 505 0.06 -29.15 2.48
C TYR A 505 -1.25 -29.84 2.06
N THR A 506 -2.04 -30.22 3.07
CA THR A 506 -3.36 -30.82 2.92
C THR A 506 -4.44 -29.78 3.23
N ILE A 507 -5.52 -29.78 2.46
CA ILE A 507 -6.74 -29.01 2.73
C ILE A 507 -7.87 -29.98 3.05
N SER A 508 -8.43 -29.87 4.24
CA SER A 508 -9.60 -30.64 4.68
C SER A 508 -10.81 -29.72 4.81
N LYS A 509 -11.97 -30.14 4.26
CA LYS A 509 -13.27 -29.52 4.53
C LYS A 509 -14.03 -30.39 5.52
N VAL A 510 -14.28 -29.86 6.70
CA VAL A 510 -15.04 -30.54 7.76
C VAL A 510 -16.38 -29.87 7.96
N ALA A 511 -17.41 -30.67 8.25
CA ALA A 511 -18.75 -30.20 8.58
C ALA A 511 -19.13 -30.65 9.99
N TYR A 512 -19.85 -29.79 10.71
CA TYR A 512 -20.41 -30.11 12.02
C TYR A 512 -21.60 -29.20 12.31
N ASN A 513 -22.43 -29.57 13.29
CA ASN A 513 -23.58 -28.76 13.70
C ASN A 513 -23.17 -27.74 14.77
N THR A 514 -23.70 -26.53 14.68
CA THR A 514 -23.52 -25.49 15.71
C THR A 514 -24.37 -25.78 16.94
N SER A 515 -24.08 -25.11 18.06
CA SER A 515 -24.88 -25.20 19.29
C SER A 515 -26.34 -24.74 19.16
N TYR A 516 -26.71 -24.17 18.02
CA TYR A 516 -28.07 -23.73 17.70
C TYR A 516 -28.67 -24.46 16.48
N GLY A 517 -28.08 -25.60 16.09
CA GLY A 517 -28.67 -26.56 15.16
C GLY A 517 -28.45 -26.28 13.68
N GLU A 518 -27.63 -25.30 13.31
CA GLU A 518 -27.27 -25.07 11.91
C GLU A 518 -26.02 -25.86 11.53
N ARG A 519 -25.94 -26.31 10.27
CA ARG A 519 -24.72 -26.90 9.73
C ARG A 519 -23.68 -25.82 9.45
N MET A 520 -22.45 -26.05 9.88
CA MET A 520 -21.29 -25.18 9.69
C MET A 520 -20.13 -25.98 9.07
N PHE A 521 -19.28 -25.28 8.33
CA PHE A 521 -18.06 -25.83 7.75
C PHE A 521 -16.81 -25.15 8.30
N SER A 522 -15.69 -25.86 8.27
CA SER A 522 -14.36 -25.27 8.41
C SER A 522 -13.41 -25.88 7.40
N TYR A 523 -12.49 -25.04 6.92
CA TYR A 523 -11.34 -25.46 6.15
C TYR A 523 -10.13 -25.55 7.06
N ILE A 524 -9.42 -26.68 7.02
CA ILE A 524 -8.22 -26.94 7.81
C ILE A 524 -7.07 -27.10 6.82
N TYR A 525 -6.07 -26.24 6.96
CA TYR A 525 -4.85 -26.28 6.17
C TYR A 525 -3.73 -26.79 7.06
N LYS A 526 -3.16 -27.93 6.68
CA LYS A 526 -2.14 -28.62 7.46
C LYS A 526 -0.89 -28.86 6.61
N PRO A 527 0.30 -28.38 7.03
CA PRO A 527 1.55 -28.76 6.39
C PRO A 527 1.75 -30.28 6.40
N GLU A 528 2.32 -30.84 5.33
CA GLU A 528 2.54 -32.29 5.19
C GLU A 528 3.45 -32.83 6.31
N LYS A 529 4.47 -32.06 6.68
CA LYS A 529 5.36 -32.33 7.80
C LYS A 529 5.07 -31.31 8.90
N ILE A 530 4.28 -31.74 9.89
CA ILE A 530 3.94 -30.94 11.05
C ILE A 530 4.18 -31.74 12.32
N ASP A 531 4.77 -31.11 13.32
CA ASP A 531 4.93 -31.71 14.65
C ASP A 531 3.56 -31.77 15.33
N SER A 532 3.17 -32.94 15.80
CA SER A 532 1.87 -33.16 16.44
C SER A 532 2.05 -33.39 17.94
N PRO A 533 1.33 -32.66 18.83
CA PRO A 533 0.37 -31.60 18.55
C PRO A 533 1.03 -30.25 18.20
N SER A 534 0.39 -29.45 17.34
CA SER A 534 0.95 -28.24 16.74
C SER A 534 0.28 -26.92 17.17
N ARG A 535 0.98 -25.80 16.94
CA ARG A 535 0.38 -24.46 16.99
C ARG A 535 -0.77 -24.38 16.00
N THR A 536 -1.92 -23.85 16.44
CA THR A 536 -3.11 -23.69 15.60
C THR A 536 -3.55 -22.23 15.55
N ILE A 537 -3.77 -21.72 14.34
CA ILE A 537 -4.18 -20.35 14.07
C ILE A 537 -5.59 -20.36 13.49
N ILE A 538 -6.52 -19.71 14.16
CA ILE A 538 -7.93 -19.63 13.74
C ILE A 538 -8.21 -18.24 13.17
N LEU A 539 -8.67 -18.19 11.91
CA LEU A 539 -9.01 -16.95 11.25
C LEU A 539 -10.42 -16.48 11.63
N PHE A 540 -10.55 -15.17 11.86
CA PHE A 540 -11.80 -14.45 11.64
C PHE A 540 -11.68 -13.56 10.40
N PRO A 541 -12.49 -13.78 9.35
CA PRO A 541 -12.26 -13.16 8.04
C PRO A 541 -12.63 -11.68 7.99
N GLY A 542 -12.19 -11.03 6.91
CA GLY A 542 -12.66 -9.69 6.54
C GLY A 542 -14.09 -9.69 5.98
N ALA A 543 -14.65 -8.49 5.81
CA ALA A 543 -16.04 -8.29 5.37
C ALA A 543 -16.37 -8.90 4.00
N GLY A 544 -15.37 -9.18 3.17
CA GLY A 544 -15.55 -9.86 1.87
C GLY A 544 -16.20 -11.25 1.99
N ALA A 545 -16.12 -11.90 3.15
CA ALA A 545 -16.79 -13.18 3.40
C ALA A 545 -18.33 -13.06 3.41
N ILE A 546 -18.88 -11.89 3.75
CA ILE A 546 -20.33 -11.64 3.83
C ILE A 546 -21.00 -11.62 2.45
N ILE A 547 -20.27 -11.11 1.44
CA ILE A 547 -20.81 -10.86 0.10
C ILE A 547 -20.54 -12.01 -0.89
N ARG A 548 -19.63 -12.93 -0.57
CA ARG A 548 -19.33 -14.10 -1.41
C ARG A 548 -20.40 -15.17 -1.20
N GLU A 549 -20.82 -15.83 -2.27
CA GLU A 549 -21.84 -16.88 -2.21
C GLU A 549 -21.29 -18.25 -1.85
N SER A 550 -20.06 -18.54 -2.25
CA SER A 550 -19.44 -19.86 -2.11
C SER A 550 -18.04 -19.77 -1.51
N SER A 551 -17.77 -20.70 -0.60
CA SER A 551 -16.48 -20.93 0.04
C SER A 551 -15.63 -21.95 -0.72
N GLN A 552 -16.11 -22.47 -1.86
CA GLN A 552 -15.43 -23.52 -2.62
C GLN A 552 -13.98 -23.17 -3.00
N ALA A 553 -13.70 -21.91 -3.35
CA ALA A 553 -12.35 -21.45 -3.66
C ALA A 553 -11.35 -21.62 -2.49
N LEU A 554 -11.83 -21.67 -1.25
CA LEU A 554 -11.01 -21.96 -0.07
C LEU A 554 -10.56 -23.43 -0.01
N PHE A 555 -11.29 -24.33 -0.67
CA PHE A 555 -10.90 -25.74 -0.82
C PHE A 555 -9.87 -25.95 -1.93
N GLU A 556 -9.84 -25.06 -2.92
CA GLU A 556 -8.97 -25.16 -4.09
C GLU A 556 -7.55 -24.67 -3.76
N GLN A 557 -7.44 -23.62 -2.94
CA GLN A 557 -6.17 -23.06 -2.51
C GLN A 557 -6.28 -22.30 -1.19
N ILE A 558 -5.18 -22.26 -0.44
CA ILE A 558 -5.03 -21.27 0.64
C ILE A 558 -4.99 -19.86 0.04
N PRO A 559 -5.69 -18.87 0.62
CA PRO A 559 -5.56 -17.51 0.14
C PRO A 559 -4.12 -17.03 0.25
N SER A 560 -3.59 -16.39 -0.81
CA SER A 560 -2.18 -16.01 -0.94
C SER A 560 -1.62 -15.25 0.27
N ASN A 561 -2.40 -14.33 0.84
CA ASN A 561 -2.03 -13.54 2.02
C ASN A 561 -1.80 -14.38 3.30
N PHE A 562 -2.20 -15.66 3.31
CA PHE A 562 -2.03 -16.59 4.42
C PHE A 562 -1.15 -17.79 4.07
N GLU A 563 -0.65 -17.89 2.83
CA GLU A 563 0.16 -19.03 2.38
C GLU A 563 1.44 -19.20 3.21
N PHE A 564 2.01 -18.11 3.71
CA PHE A 564 3.18 -18.12 4.59
C PHE A 564 2.94 -18.90 5.89
N LEU A 565 1.69 -19.04 6.35
CA LEU A 565 1.35 -19.78 7.57
C LEU A 565 1.72 -21.27 7.45
N MET A 566 1.72 -21.80 6.23
CA MET A 566 2.16 -23.18 5.97
C MET A 566 3.66 -23.37 6.15
N LYS A 567 4.45 -22.28 6.15
CA LYS A 567 5.91 -22.31 6.32
C LYS A 567 6.37 -22.13 7.78
N VAL A 568 5.47 -21.76 8.70
CA VAL A 568 5.76 -21.54 10.13
C VAL A 568 5.21 -22.66 11.03
N ASN A 569 5.17 -23.89 10.51
CA ASN A 569 4.80 -25.13 11.22
C ASN A 569 3.48 -25.01 12.02
N SER A 570 2.45 -24.39 11.42
CA SER A 570 1.18 -24.11 12.08
C SER A 570 0.01 -24.69 11.30
N VAL A 571 -0.97 -25.23 12.00
CA VAL A 571 -2.29 -25.54 11.42
C VAL A 571 -3.07 -24.25 11.28
N PHE A 572 -3.62 -24.00 10.09
CA PHE A 572 -4.47 -22.84 9.85
C PHE A 572 -5.92 -23.29 9.67
N VAL A 573 -6.84 -22.64 10.38
CA VAL A 573 -8.27 -22.99 10.39
C VAL A 573 -9.08 -21.79 9.94
N PHE A 574 -9.93 -22.01 8.94
CA PHE A 574 -10.85 -21.01 8.40
C PHE A 574 -12.30 -21.47 8.63
N PRO A 575 -12.97 -20.96 9.68
CA PRO A 575 -14.37 -21.26 9.95
C PRO A 575 -15.32 -20.48 9.04
N ILE A 576 -16.40 -21.12 8.59
CA ILE A 576 -17.48 -20.47 7.83
C ILE A 576 -18.55 -19.97 8.79
N TYR A 577 -18.36 -18.76 9.28
CA TYR A 577 -19.25 -18.11 10.26
C TYR A 577 -20.65 -17.83 9.70
N LYS A 578 -21.63 -17.68 10.59
CA LYS A 578 -23.00 -17.27 10.24
C LYS A 578 -22.99 -16.00 9.40
N SER A 579 -23.91 -15.92 8.43
CA SER A 579 -24.05 -14.78 7.52
C SER A 579 -22.92 -14.61 6.50
N THR A 580 -22.07 -15.62 6.31
CA THR A 580 -21.00 -15.63 5.31
C THR A 580 -21.16 -16.80 4.35
N TYR A 581 -20.64 -16.66 3.11
CA TYR A 581 -20.64 -17.72 2.11
C TYR A 581 -22.01 -18.42 1.93
N GLU A 582 -22.07 -19.74 2.02
CA GLU A 582 -23.30 -20.51 1.87
C GLU A 582 -24.26 -20.33 3.06
N ARG A 583 -23.81 -19.67 4.14
CA ARG A 583 -24.60 -19.40 5.37
C ARG A 583 -25.15 -17.97 5.43
N ARG A 584 -25.20 -17.26 4.29
CA ARG A 584 -25.78 -15.91 4.16
C ARG A 584 -27.24 -15.87 4.60
N ASP A 585 -27.63 -14.75 5.21
CA ASP A 585 -28.97 -14.53 5.78
C ASP A 585 -29.47 -13.09 5.60
N GLY A 586 -29.03 -12.44 4.52
CA GLY A 586 -29.39 -11.06 4.19
C GLY A 586 -28.48 -9.98 4.79
N LEU A 587 -27.45 -10.33 5.58
CA LEU A 587 -26.41 -9.37 5.95
C LEU A 587 -25.63 -8.94 4.71
N ILE A 588 -25.55 -7.62 4.46
CA ILE A 588 -24.94 -7.07 3.24
C ILE A 588 -23.53 -6.52 3.44
N ASN A 589 -23.16 -6.17 4.68
CA ASN A 589 -21.85 -5.61 5.01
C ASN A 589 -21.50 -5.85 6.50
N SER A 590 -20.32 -5.38 6.91
CA SER A 590 -19.81 -5.55 8.29
C SER A 590 -20.10 -4.36 9.22
N ILE A 591 -20.84 -3.34 8.76
CA ILE A 591 -21.15 -2.13 9.52
C ILE A 591 -22.18 -2.50 10.60
N PRO A 592 -21.95 -2.15 11.87
CA PRO A 592 -22.92 -2.40 12.93
C PRO A 592 -24.16 -1.52 12.77
N PHE A 593 -25.31 -2.07 13.14
CA PHE A 593 -26.57 -1.35 13.20
C PHE A 593 -27.37 -1.70 14.47
N TYR A 594 -28.23 -0.79 14.92
CA TYR A 594 -28.98 -0.92 16.16
C TYR A 594 -30.25 -1.76 15.95
N ASP A 595 -30.07 -3.06 15.80
CA ASP A 595 -31.15 -4.03 15.66
C ASP A 595 -30.78 -5.35 16.34
N LEU A 596 -31.79 -6.04 16.87
CA LEU A 596 -31.59 -7.31 17.57
C LEU A 596 -31.00 -8.38 16.64
N SER A 597 -31.33 -8.36 15.35
CA SER A 597 -30.76 -9.31 14.39
C SER A 597 -29.25 -9.11 14.21
N TYR A 598 -28.71 -7.90 14.36
CA TYR A 598 -27.26 -7.69 14.36
C TYR A 598 -26.65 -8.31 15.62
N ARG A 599 -27.22 -8.00 16.80
CA ARG A 599 -26.76 -8.55 18.08
C ARG A 599 -26.75 -10.07 18.07
N ASP A 600 -27.82 -10.69 17.60
CA ASP A 600 -27.97 -12.13 17.57
C ASP A 600 -26.97 -12.78 16.60
N ARG A 601 -26.62 -12.12 15.49
CA ARG A 601 -25.52 -12.56 14.61
C ARG A 601 -24.16 -12.50 15.32
N VAL A 602 -23.86 -11.45 16.08
CA VAL A 602 -22.62 -11.37 16.87
C VAL A 602 -22.51 -12.52 17.87
N ILE A 603 -23.61 -12.85 18.55
CA ILE A 603 -23.67 -13.99 19.47
C ILE A 603 -23.42 -15.30 18.72
N LYS A 604 -24.04 -15.49 17.55
CA LYS A 604 -23.83 -16.67 16.71
C LYS A 604 -22.39 -16.78 16.22
N TRP A 605 -21.73 -15.68 15.85
CA TRP A 605 -20.31 -15.72 15.45
C TRP A 605 -19.38 -16.22 16.56
N SER A 606 -19.64 -15.81 17.81
CA SER A 606 -18.90 -16.34 18.97
C SER A 606 -19.20 -17.82 19.21
N LYS A 607 -20.47 -18.24 19.07
CA LYS A 607 -20.86 -19.66 19.20
C LYS A 607 -20.27 -20.53 18.10
N ASP A 608 -20.18 -20.01 16.88
CA ASP A 608 -19.48 -20.65 15.77
C ASP A 608 -18.00 -20.84 16.09
N LEU A 609 -17.32 -19.80 16.60
CA LEU A 609 -15.91 -19.88 17.01
C LEU A 609 -15.69 -20.91 18.12
N GLN A 610 -16.56 -20.92 19.14
CA GLN A 610 -16.52 -21.91 20.22
C GLN A 610 -16.75 -23.33 19.68
N THR A 611 -17.69 -23.51 18.75
CA THR A 611 -17.97 -24.82 18.13
C THR A 611 -16.77 -25.31 17.33
N THR A 612 -16.09 -24.43 16.59
CA THR A 612 -14.82 -24.76 15.93
C THR A 612 -13.77 -25.21 16.95
N ILE A 613 -13.65 -24.53 18.08
CA ILE A 613 -12.70 -24.90 19.12
C ILE A 613 -13.07 -26.23 19.78
N ASP A 614 -14.36 -26.53 19.99
CA ASP A 614 -14.81 -27.84 20.49
C ASP A 614 -14.45 -28.97 19.51
N TYR A 615 -14.50 -28.71 18.19
CA TYR A 615 -14.01 -29.66 17.18
C TYR A 615 -12.50 -29.86 17.29
N LEU A 616 -11.73 -28.77 17.40
CA LEU A 616 -10.28 -28.79 17.48
C LEU A 616 -9.77 -29.45 18.78
N GLU A 617 -10.48 -29.31 19.90
CA GLU A 617 -10.18 -29.96 21.19
C GLU A 617 -10.14 -31.50 21.08
N LYS A 618 -10.85 -32.07 20.10
CA LYS A 618 -10.89 -33.52 19.84
C LYS A 618 -9.81 -34.01 18.86
N GLN A 619 -9.02 -33.12 18.25
CA GLN A 619 -8.03 -33.49 17.23
C GLN A 619 -6.65 -33.69 17.85
N ASP A 620 -5.96 -34.77 17.47
CA ASP A 620 -4.62 -35.12 17.96
C ASP A 620 -3.54 -34.13 17.52
N PHE A 621 -3.71 -33.48 16.38
CA PHE A 621 -2.77 -32.53 15.80
C PHE A 621 -2.83 -31.12 16.40
N VAL A 622 -3.73 -30.84 17.35
CA VAL A 622 -3.94 -29.50 17.93
C VAL A 622 -3.36 -29.43 19.35
N ASP A 623 -2.46 -28.48 19.60
CA ASP A 623 -2.10 -28.10 20.98
C ASP A 623 -3.03 -26.97 21.45
N MET A 624 -3.99 -27.32 22.33
CA MET A 624 -4.95 -26.37 22.88
C MET A 624 -4.31 -25.24 23.72
N ARG A 625 -3.05 -25.37 24.11
CA ARG A 625 -2.29 -24.30 24.79
C ARG A 625 -1.65 -23.33 23.79
N ARG A 626 -1.60 -23.68 22.50
CA ARG A 626 -0.98 -22.92 21.41
C ARG A 626 -2.01 -22.49 20.36
N LEU A 627 -3.20 -22.08 20.82
CA LEU A 627 -4.26 -21.52 19.96
C LEU A 627 -4.05 -20.02 19.77
N HIS A 628 -4.09 -19.54 18.52
CA HIS A 628 -3.92 -18.13 18.20
C HIS A 628 -5.10 -17.60 17.38
N TYR A 629 -5.56 -16.40 17.72
CA TYR A 629 -6.59 -15.71 16.97
C TYR A 629 -5.96 -14.85 15.88
N TYR A 630 -6.43 -14.98 14.64
CA TYR A 630 -5.99 -14.13 13.54
C TYR A 630 -7.20 -13.36 12.99
N GLY A 631 -7.28 -12.07 13.31
CA GLY A 631 -8.33 -11.18 12.82
C GLY A 631 -7.88 -10.42 11.58
N TYR A 632 -8.73 -10.33 10.56
CA TYR A 632 -8.51 -9.44 9.42
C TYR A 632 -9.68 -8.47 9.25
N SER A 633 -9.43 -7.17 9.25
CA SER A 633 -10.44 -6.12 9.04
C SER A 633 -11.63 -6.26 9.99
N TRP A 634 -12.78 -6.71 9.49
CA TRP A 634 -13.96 -7.05 10.28
C TRP A 634 -13.65 -8.01 11.45
N GLY A 635 -12.86 -9.06 11.21
CA GLY A 635 -12.43 -9.98 12.25
C GLY A 635 -11.58 -9.33 13.33
N SER A 636 -10.77 -8.34 12.98
CA SER A 636 -10.03 -7.55 13.96
C SER A 636 -10.96 -6.68 14.80
N ARG A 637 -11.91 -5.97 14.15
CA ARG A 637 -12.89 -5.10 14.83
C ARG A 637 -13.66 -5.84 15.93
N ILE A 638 -14.11 -7.07 15.67
CA ILE A 638 -14.91 -7.83 16.64
C ILE A 638 -14.05 -8.65 17.62
N ALA A 639 -12.73 -8.60 17.51
CA ALA A 639 -11.83 -9.43 18.30
C ALA A 639 -12.02 -9.27 19.81
N GLY A 640 -12.35 -8.06 20.28
CA GLY A 640 -12.68 -7.84 21.70
C GLY A 640 -13.77 -8.79 22.21
N ILE A 641 -14.84 -8.96 21.43
CA ILE A 641 -15.96 -9.87 21.76
C ILE A 641 -15.51 -11.32 21.66
N MET A 642 -14.86 -11.70 20.55
CA MET A 642 -14.45 -13.09 20.30
C MET A 642 -13.45 -13.58 21.36
N LEU A 643 -12.43 -12.78 21.66
CA LEU A 643 -11.38 -13.13 22.64
C LEU A 643 -11.91 -13.13 24.08
N SER A 644 -12.88 -12.26 24.41
CA SER A 644 -13.46 -12.22 25.75
C SER A 644 -14.51 -13.32 25.99
N THR A 645 -15.22 -13.75 24.94
CA THR A 645 -16.25 -14.79 25.04
C THR A 645 -15.67 -16.19 24.88
N VAL A 646 -14.48 -16.31 24.29
CA VAL A 646 -13.78 -17.58 24.06
C VAL A 646 -12.36 -17.54 24.64
N PRO A 647 -12.21 -17.69 25.98
CA PRO A 647 -10.94 -17.51 26.68
C PRO A 647 -10.02 -18.74 26.54
N LYS A 648 -9.70 -19.13 25.30
CA LYS A 648 -8.86 -20.29 24.95
C LYS A 648 -7.62 -19.90 24.15
N PHE A 649 -7.55 -18.66 23.65
CA PHE A 649 -6.43 -18.19 22.85
C PHE A 649 -5.22 -17.82 23.71
N LYS A 650 -4.02 -18.18 23.24
CA LYS A 650 -2.72 -17.80 23.80
C LYS A 650 -2.33 -16.37 23.39
N SER A 651 -2.57 -15.97 22.14
CA SER A 651 -2.38 -14.59 21.67
C SER A 651 -3.25 -14.27 20.44
N ALA A 652 -3.26 -13.01 20.01
CA ALA A 652 -3.93 -12.60 18.79
C ALA A 652 -3.06 -11.69 17.89
N ILE A 653 -3.24 -11.84 16.58
CA ILE A 653 -2.78 -10.90 15.55
C ILE A 653 -4.01 -10.28 14.91
N LEU A 654 -4.07 -8.96 14.84
CA LEU A 654 -5.18 -8.17 14.34
C LEU A 654 -4.69 -7.28 13.20
N ILE A 655 -5.09 -7.59 11.97
CA ILE A 655 -4.69 -6.84 10.77
C ILE A 655 -5.80 -5.85 10.42
N VAL A 656 -5.44 -4.59 10.19
CA VAL A 656 -6.30 -3.47 9.78
C VAL A 656 -7.61 -3.39 10.57
N GLY A 657 -7.50 -3.42 11.90
CA GLY A 657 -8.65 -3.37 12.81
C GLY A 657 -8.87 -2.02 13.45
N GLY A 658 -10.12 -1.69 13.76
CA GLY A 658 -10.48 -0.53 14.58
C GLY A 658 -11.96 -0.56 15.00
N LEU A 659 -12.35 0.39 15.83
CA LEU A 659 -13.74 0.54 16.29
C LEU A 659 -14.58 1.36 15.31
N ARG A 660 -15.86 1.04 15.22
CA ARG A 660 -16.84 1.84 14.45
C ARG A 660 -17.62 2.74 15.39
N SER A 661 -18.25 3.76 14.83
CA SER A 661 -19.01 4.78 15.57
C SER A 661 -20.54 4.66 15.37
N GLN A 662 -20.99 3.77 14.48
CA GLN A 662 -22.41 3.50 14.25
C GLN A 662 -23.10 2.84 15.45
N LYS A 663 -24.37 3.18 15.73
CA LYS A 663 -25.09 2.60 16.88
C LYS A 663 -25.18 1.07 16.78
N ARG A 664 -25.10 0.41 17.93
CA ARG A 664 -25.32 -1.03 18.10
C ARG A 664 -25.79 -1.32 19.52
N HIS A 665 -26.39 -2.49 19.72
CA HIS A 665 -26.72 -2.95 21.07
C HIS A 665 -25.44 -3.12 21.91
N PRO A 666 -25.42 -2.72 23.19
CA PRO A 666 -24.25 -2.85 24.07
C PRO A 666 -23.64 -4.26 24.13
N GLU A 667 -24.47 -5.29 24.05
CA GLU A 667 -24.08 -6.70 24.04
C GLU A 667 -23.28 -7.07 22.79
N ALA A 668 -23.43 -6.30 21.71
CA ALA A 668 -22.74 -6.46 20.44
C ALA A 668 -21.66 -5.39 20.22
N ASP A 669 -21.28 -4.64 21.26
CA ASP A 669 -20.30 -3.57 21.16
C ASP A 669 -18.93 -3.99 21.72
N PRO A 670 -17.87 -4.09 20.89
CA PRO A 670 -16.55 -4.51 21.34
C PRO A 670 -15.97 -3.67 22.48
N VAL A 671 -16.35 -2.39 22.61
CA VAL A 671 -15.94 -1.51 23.73
C VAL A 671 -16.17 -2.16 25.08
N ASN A 672 -17.26 -2.91 25.23
CA ASN A 672 -17.62 -3.57 26.49
C ASN A 672 -16.79 -4.82 26.80
N TYR A 673 -15.94 -5.27 25.89
CA TYR A 673 -15.18 -6.52 26.00
C TYR A 673 -13.66 -6.28 25.97
N LEU A 674 -13.20 -5.29 25.20
CA LEU A 674 -11.78 -4.96 25.05
C LEU A 674 -11.00 -4.87 26.39
N PRO A 675 -11.49 -4.20 27.46
CA PRO A 675 -10.76 -4.10 28.73
C PRO A 675 -10.54 -5.43 29.47
N ARG A 676 -11.26 -6.48 29.06
CA ARG A 676 -11.25 -7.80 29.70
C ARG A 676 -10.42 -8.83 28.93
N VAL A 677 -9.99 -8.48 27.71
CA VAL A 677 -9.00 -9.26 26.96
C VAL A 677 -7.62 -9.01 27.59
N LYS A 678 -6.97 -10.06 28.09
CA LYS A 678 -5.66 -9.99 28.79
C LYS A 678 -4.50 -10.67 28.06
N ILE A 679 -4.80 -11.40 27.00
CA ILE A 679 -3.79 -12.12 26.21
C ILE A 679 -2.91 -11.14 25.42
N PRO A 680 -1.69 -11.53 25.01
CA PRO A 680 -0.87 -10.70 24.13
C PRO A 680 -1.56 -10.39 22.79
N ILE A 681 -1.40 -9.14 22.32
CA ILE A 681 -2.04 -8.62 21.09
C ILE A 681 -1.02 -7.91 20.19
N LEU A 682 -0.96 -8.30 18.91
CA LEU A 682 -0.31 -7.52 17.85
C LEU A 682 -1.38 -6.89 16.94
N MET A 683 -1.32 -5.58 16.74
CA MET A 683 -2.12 -4.85 15.75
C MET A 683 -1.21 -4.33 14.63
N LEU A 684 -1.59 -4.59 13.37
CA LEU A 684 -0.91 -4.05 12.18
C LEU A 684 -1.91 -3.20 11.38
N ASN A 685 -1.67 -1.90 11.23
CA ASN A 685 -2.65 -0.97 10.66
C ASN A 685 -2.02 0.00 9.63
N GLY A 686 -2.78 0.41 8.62
CA GLY A 686 -2.41 1.54 7.77
C GLY A 686 -2.78 2.87 8.43
N LYS A 687 -1.93 3.89 8.30
CA LYS A 687 -2.20 5.24 8.82
C LYS A 687 -3.32 5.95 8.07
N TYR A 688 -3.47 5.67 6.78
CA TYR A 688 -4.43 6.30 5.88
C TYR A 688 -5.67 5.44 5.67
N ASP A 689 -5.97 4.54 6.60
CA ASP A 689 -7.11 3.63 6.51
C ASP A 689 -8.44 4.41 6.51
N PRO A 690 -9.19 4.42 5.39
CA PRO A 690 -10.46 5.13 5.31
C PRO A 690 -11.61 4.41 6.03
N ILE A 691 -11.42 3.14 6.42
CA ILE A 691 -12.44 2.32 7.07
C ILE A 691 -12.28 2.40 8.59
N PHE A 692 -11.04 2.32 9.06
CA PHE A 692 -10.68 2.44 10.47
C PHE A 692 -9.59 3.50 10.65
N PRO A 693 -9.95 4.80 10.59
CA PRO A 693 -8.98 5.88 10.72
C PRO A 693 -8.13 5.71 11.99
N TYR A 694 -6.82 5.89 11.86
CA TYR A 694 -5.89 5.49 12.91
C TYR A 694 -6.21 6.12 14.27
N ASP A 695 -6.28 7.45 14.35
CA ASP A 695 -6.46 8.18 15.62
C ASP A 695 -7.87 8.06 16.22
N THR A 696 -8.91 7.89 15.40
CA THR A 696 -10.31 7.91 15.87
C THR A 696 -10.93 6.53 15.97
N SER A 697 -10.26 5.49 15.46
CA SER A 697 -10.79 4.13 15.40
C SER A 697 -9.79 3.06 15.87
N ALA A 698 -8.62 2.95 15.23
CA ALA A 698 -7.66 1.88 15.51
C ALA A 698 -6.91 2.08 16.84
N GLU A 699 -6.41 3.29 17.07
CA GLU A 699 -5.68 3.65 18.28
C GLU A 699 -6.58 3.62 19.54
N PRO A 700 -7.83 4.15 19.51
CA PRO A 700 -8.76 3.97 20.63
C PRO A 700 -9.05 2.50 20.94
N MET A 701 -9.21 1.65 19.92
CA MET A 701 -9.36 0.21 20.10
C MET A 701 -8.13 -0.40 20.81
N PHE A 702 -6.93 -0.06 20.34
CA PHE A 702 -5.67 -0.52 20.92
C PHE A 702 -5.53 -0.11 22.39
N LYS A 703 -5.86 1.15 22.70
CA LYS A 703 -5.82 1.70 24.06
C LYS A 703 -6.80 0.98 25.00
N LEU A 704 -8.00 0.67 24.52
CA LEU A 704 -9.05 -0.01 25.29
C LEU A 704 -8.75 -1.48 25.63
N PHE A 705 -7.85 -2.15 24.91
CA PHE A 705 -7.45 -3.52 25.27
C PHE A 705 -6.90 -3.59 26.69
N GLY A 706 -7.46 -4.51 27.48
CA GLY A 706 -7.04 -4.80 28.85
C GLY A 706 -5.68 -5.50 28.98
N THR A 707 -5.08 -5.88 27.85
CA THR A 707 -3.76 -6.47 27.74
C THR A 707 -2.71 -5.51 28.32
N GLY A 708 -1.81 -6.05 29.14
CA GLY A 708 -0.71 -5.27 29.72
C GLY A 708 0.14 -4.60 28.65
N VAL A 709 0.64 -3.40 28.92
CA VAL A 709 1.34 -2.55 27.93
C VAL A 709 2.51 -3.27 27.26
N ASN A 710 3.26 -4.08 28.01
CA ASN A 710 4.39 -4.86 27.48
C ASN A 710 3.98 -6.07 26.62
N ASN A 711 2.69 -6.43 26.64
CA ASN A 711 2.13 -7.58 25.92
C ASN A 711 1.23 -7.15 24.76
N LYS A 712 1.10 -5.85 24.48
CA LYS A 712 0.39 -5.36 23.29
C LYS A 712 1.24 -4.41 22.47
N LYS A 713 1.20 -4.55 21.15
CA LYS A 713 1.92 -3.68 20.22
C LYS A 713 1.02 -3.31 19.05
N ILE A 714 1.07 -2.06 18.62
CA ILE A 714 0.50 -1.59 17.36
C ILE A 714 1.65 -1.11 16.47
N ILE A 715 1.64 -1.53 15.20
CA ILE A 715 2.60 -1.11 14.18
C ILE A 715 1.81 -0.49 13.04
N THR A 716 2.23 0.70 12.63
CA THR A 716 1.56 1.48 11.59
C THR A 716 2.39 1.57 10.31
N PHE A 717 1.73 1.56 9.17
CA PHE A 717 2.35 1.66 7.85
C PHE A 717 1.78 2.84 7.08
N GLU A 718 2.57 3.40 6.16
CA GLU A 718 2.15 4.45 5.22
C GLU A 718 1.24 3.84 4.12
N SER A 719 0.13 3.24 4.53
CA SER A 719 -0.82 2.50 3.71
C SER A 719 -2.27 2.80 4.10
N GLY A 720 -3.21 2.35 3.27
CA GLY A 720 -4.66 2.49 3.47
C GLY A 720 -5.24 1.33 4.29
N HIS A 721 -6.39 0.79 3.88
CA HIS A 721 -7.00 -0.38 4.50
C HIS A 721 -6.31 -1.71 4.13
N PHE A 722 -4.97 -1.74 4.19
CA PHE A 722 -4.13 -2.91 3.97
C PHE A 722 -2.76 -2.71 4.64
N VAL A 723 -2.00 -3.79 4.78
CA VAL A 723 -0.58 -3.76 5.21
C VAL A 723 0.24 -4.46 4.11
N PRO A 724 1.44 -3.98 3.76
CA PRO A 724 2.29 -4.66 2.78
C PRO A 724 2.51 -6.14 3.13
N GLY A 725 2.44 -7.02 2.13
CA GLY A 725 2.44 -8.47 2.36
C GLY A 725 3.66 -8.97 3.13
N HIS A 726 4.87 -8.53 2.75
CA HIS A 726 6.11 -8.88 3.44
C HIS A 726 6.14 -8.40 4.90
N GLU A 727 5.56 -7.25 5.21
CA GLU A 727 5.47 -6.74 6.59
C GLU A 727 4.50 -7.59 7.42
N ILE A 728 3.36 -8.00 6.85
CA ILE A 728 2.44 -8.95 7.52
C ILE A 728 3.20 -10.24 7.87
N ILE A 729 3.94 -10.81 6.91
CA ILE A 729 4.70 -12.05 7.10
C ILE A 729 5.73 -11.87 8.20
N LYS A 730 6.62 -10.87 8.05
CA LYS A 730 7.70 -10.57 8.99
C LYS A 730 7.18 -10.43 10.43
N TYR A 731 6.23 -9.53 10.65
CA TYR A 731 5.75 -9.27 12.00
C TYR A 731 4.90 -10.41 12.56
N SER A 732 4.20 -11.18 11.72
CA SER A 732 3.48 -12.37 12.18
C SER A 732 4.43 -13.47 12.62
N VAL A 733 5.48 -13.75 11.84
CA VAL A 733 6.51 -14.74 12.16
C VAL A 733 7.24 -14.36 13.44
N ASP A 734 7.72 -13.12 13.53
CA ASP A 734 8.39 -12.59 14.72
C ASP A 734 7.50 -12.70 15.96
N TRP A 735 6.21 -12.40 15.81
CA TRP A 735 5.23 -12.50 16.89
C TRP A 735 5.04 -13.94 17.36
N PHE A 736 4.79 -14.88 16.45
CA PHE A 736 4.62 -16.29 16.81
C PHE A 736 5.86 -16.84 17.51
N ASN A 737 7.05 -16.54 16.99
CA ASN A 737 8.32 -16.98 17.59
C ASN A 737 8.54 -16.37 18.98
N SER A 738 8.10 -15.12 19.21
CA SER A 738 8.25 -14.45 20.51
C SER A 738 7.30 -14.99 21.60
N ILE A 739 6.07 -15.33 21.22
CA ILE A 739 5.03 -15.79 22.15
C ILE A 739 5.12 -17.30 22.39
N ASP A 740 5.65 -18.02 21.41
CA ASP A 740 5.55 -19.45 21.32
C ASP A 740 6.78 -20.02 20.59
N PRO A 741 7.99 -19.86 21.16
CA PRO A 741 9.22 -20.38 20.54
C PRO A 741 9.10 -21.89 20.33
N ASP A 742 9.55 -22.34 19.17
CA ASP A 742 9.49 -23.75 18.76
C ASP A 742 10.35 -24.66 19.66
#